data_AF-A0A2E6D924-F1
#
_entry.id   AF-A0A2E6D924-F1
#
_cell.length_a   1.000
_cell.length_b   1.000
_cell.length_c   1.000
_cell.angle_alpha   90.00
_cell.angle_beta   90.00
_cell.angle_gamma   90.00
#
_symmetry.space_group_name_H-M   'P 1'
#
loop_
_entity.id
_entity.type
_entity.pdbx_description
1 polymer ?
#
loop_
_entity_poly.entity_id
_entity_poly.type
_entity_poly.pdbx_seq_one_letter_code
_entity_poly.pdbx_strand_id
1 'polypeptide(L)'
;MQVGADLAPHGVIAILVAPLVVLRAPLGRVVNTGWHQPPASEGVGTHSRPLPRPSPRPPALPMLLPPTLLTIALSATSLVHGSDPADLQGTESLTPPGLLELNGGTTVVGSTPKEIQILVDTIPGAASALRVLDAETPQRRIAVTKFYYGVTELTHEQYAAFARATGYRPLQDWGAKAIEAGRLAWFEEMNTINEQRRAEGKPVLREKFDTAAWWEENWKDSEWDVPDDIKLMPVTHVNFADAEAYCAWAGVRLPTEEEYQHAVRGSGKDPYPWGDEWETGKYCGTSEVRGHAKPYQVAHFEEGKSKEGLYELSGNVWEWTSSPYIAPEKFKKNTYKVEGEKKSFSPRWNGNKRIVVGGSFQNPRFAARCTVRRATPRDEVTNAMGFRIAASTGPGMDMARSLFNSKVKHSDFRPEGVTYAPDQVIAKDRWIAETNGEGSPDNYGIIGDYQYVLFVPLAELEETQDASFRRDSLSLLAPLGFLCIKEPMLQPALAPGNYFLSFRAAGETPEPKVEEGEDDEVQAEPETPVLDSLLEGLNLDVDNLLLVDAQTGERAAGFEIPGMAFGKGEPGGSWSKIVKTHKEVDPNNPKKQIDVSEDWLRCDIRIGTKIRRRSLIFGLEMMPDPAHFTSKWRK
;
A
#
# COMPACT_ATOMS: atom_id res chain seq x y z
N MET A 1 35.03 -61.93 11.05
CA MET A 1 35.75 -61.67 12.32
C MET A 1 35.66 -60.17 12.62
N GLN A 2 36.23 -59.68 13.72
CA GLN A 2 35.92 -58.36 14.31
C GLN A 2 36.86 -57.23 13.80
N VAL A 3 36.48 -55.96 14.04
CA VAL A 3 37.24 -54.71 13.79
C VAL A 3 37.31 -54.32 12.30
N GLY A 4 37.17 -53.06 11.87
CA GLY A 4 36.82 -51.81 12.58
C GLY A 4 37.27 -50.54 11.82
N ALA A 5 37.29 -49.40 12.51
CA ALA A 5 37.79 -48.08 12.10
C ALA A 5 36.95 -47.22 11.13
N ASP A 6 36.63 -46.00 11.58
CA ASP A 6 36.40 -44.82 10.73
C ASP A 6 37.68 -44.42 9.97
N LEU A 7 37.53 -43.71 8.84
CA LEU A 7 38.02 -42.33 8.68
C LEU A 7 37.76 -41.80 7.24
N ALA A 8 37.35 -40.54 7.16
CA ALA A 8 37.34 -39.77 5.91
C ALA A 8 38.62 -38.92 5.77
N PRO A 9 38.87 -38.32 4.59
CA PRO A 9 39.53 -37.01 4.57
C PRO A 9 38.80 -35.96 3.72
N HIS A 10 38.39 -34.89 4.41
CA HIS A 10 38.47 -33.47 4.04
C HIS A 10 37.86 -32.91 2.73
N GLY A 11 36.98 -31.91 2.93
CA GLY A 11 36.68 -30.83 1.99
C GLY A 11 36.07 -29.65 2.77
N VAL A 12 36.90 -28.70 3.23
CA VAL A 12 36.50 -27.68 4.22
C VAL A 12 36.29 -26.31 3.56
N ILE A 13 35.18 -25.66 3.89
CA ILE A 13 35.02 -24.19 3.86
C ILE A 13 34.47 -23.77 5.22
N ALA A 14 34.98 -22.66 5.78
CA ALA A 14 34.72 -22.25 7.16
C ALA A 14 33.78 -21.03 7.25
N ILE A 15 32.99 -20.98 8.32
CA ILE A 15 32.30 -19.76 8.80
C ILE A 15 32.78 -19.49 10.24
N LEU A 16 33.15 -18.24 10.51
CA LEU A 16 33.72 -17.83 11.80
C LEU A 16 32.64 -17.59 12.87
N VAL A 17 32.56 -18.49 13.84
CA VAL A 17 31.94 -18.24 15.16
C VAL A 17 32.86 -18.81 16.25
N ALA A 18 33.21 -17.99 17.23
CA ALA A 18 34.11 -18.35 18.33
C ALA A 18 33.81 -17.50 19.59
N PRO A 19 34.18 -17.94 20.81
CA PRO A 19 33.50 -19.07 21.44
C PRO A 19 33.20 -18.84 22.94
N LEU A 20 32.45 -19.75 23.56
CA LEU A 20 32.70 -20.12 24.96
C LEU A 20 32.45 -21.62 25.17
N VAL A 21 33.18 -22.22 26.11
CA VAL A 21 33.32 -23.68 26.26
C VAL A 21 32.50 -24.20 27.44
N VAL A 22 31.88 -25.37 27.29
CA VAL A 22 31.28 -26.15 28.39
C VAL A 22 31.82 -27.58 28.35
N LEU A 23 32.21 -28.10 29.51
CA LEU A 23 32.80 -29.44 29.67
C LEU A 23 31.74 -30.54 29.82
N ARG A 24 31.99 -31.68 29.18
CA ARG A 24 31.42 -33.01 29.47
C ARG A 24 32.17 -33.63 30.68
N ALA A 25 31.65 -34.56 31.49
CA ALA A 25 30.38 -35.29 31.67
C ALA A 25 30.44 -35.93 33.11
N PRO A 26 29.83 -37.09 33.51
CA PRO A 26 28.76 -37.92 32.91
C PRO A 26 27.65 -38.46 33.85
N LEU A 27 26.52 -38.83 33.22
CA LEU A 27 25.61 -39.98 33.47
C LEU A 27 25.43 -40.61 34.88
N GLY A 28 24.17 -40.66 35.31
CA GLY A 28 23.60 -41.70 36.20
C GLY A 28 22.66 -42.66 35.43
N ARG A 29 22.34 -43.83 36.00
CA ARG A 29 21.58 -44.93 35.35
C ARG A 29 20.13 -45.07 35.86
N VAL A 30 19.22 -45.46 34.95
CA VAL A 30 18.19 -46.54 35.03
C VAL A 30 17.31 -46.62 36.31
N VAL A 31 15.97 -46.68 36.22
CA VAL A 31 15.12 -47.90 36.13
C VAL A 31 13.73 -47.56 35.54
N ASN A 32 13.05 -48.56 34.94
CA ASN A 32 11.70 -48.47 34.35
C ASN A 32 10.72 -49.47 35.00
N THR A 33 9.61 -48.97 35.57
CA THR A 33 8.34 -49.66 35.86
C THR A 33 7.23 -48.59 36.01
N GLY A 34 5.94 -48.78 35.72
CA GLY A 34 5.25 -49.87 34.99
C GLY A 34 3.80 -50.08 35.46
N TRP A 35 2.82 -50.05 34.53
CA TRP A 35 1.38 -50.46 34.67
C TRP A 35 0.50 -49.64 35.65
N HIS A 36 -0.67 -49.09 35.28
CA HIS A 36 -1.91 -49.78 34.89
C HIS A 36 -3.02 -48.86 34.33
N GLN A 37 -4.05 -49.47 33.73
CA GLN A 37 -5.39 -48.95 33.36
C GLN A 37 -6.42 -50.11 33.49
N PRO A 38 -7.75 -49.89 33.34
CA PRO A 38 -8.69 -49.10 34.13
C PRO A 38 -9.71 -50.06 34.83
N PRO A 39 -10.98 -49.68 35.17
CA PRO A 39 -12.09 -49.75 34.19
C PRO A 39 -13.23 -48.71 34.41
N ALA A 40 -14.36 -48.90 33.72
CA ALA A 40 -15.63 -48.14 33.82
C ALA A 40 -16.58 -48.71 34.93
N SER A 41 -17.86 -48.37 35.13
CA SER A 41 -18.90 -47.62 34.37
C SER A 41 -20.11 -47.22 35.29
N GLU A 42 -21.16 -46.60 34.71
CA GLU A 42 -22.54 -46.40 35.24
C GLU A 42 -22.78 -45.24 36.24
N GLY A 43 -23.93 -44.55 36.25
CA GLY A 43 -25.05 -44.57 35.28
C GLY A 43 -26.31 -43.76 35.68
N VAL A 44 -27.24 -43.62 34.71
CA VAL A 44 -28.69 -43.30 34.81
C VAL A 44 -29.15 -41.90 35.28
N GLY A 45 -30.04 -41.27 34.49
CA GLY A 45 -30.87 -40.10 34.86
C GLY A 45 -31.72 -39.57 33.71
N THR A 46 -33.03 -39.81 33.69
CA THR A 46 -33.94 -39.53 32.55
C THR A 46 -35.02 -38.49 32.89
N HIS A 47 -35.53 -37.75 31.88
CA HIS A 47 -36.97 -37.50 31.68
C HIS A 47 -37.29 -36.81 30.33
N SER A 48 -38.57 -36.50 30.05
CA SER A 48 -39.19 -36.75 28.74
C SER A 48 -39.90 -35.55 28.06
N ARG A 49 -40.00 -35.65 26.73
CA ARG A 49 -40.79 -34.81 25.78
C ARG A 49 -42.32 -34.91 25.99
N PRO A 50 -43.15 -33.95 25.50
CA PRO A 50 -43.64 -34.03 24.10
C PRO A 50 -43.89 -32.69 23.36
N LEU A 51 -44.18 -32.81 22.05
CA LEU A 51 -44.70 -31.78 21.13
C LEU A 51 -46.23 -31.89 20.97
N PRO A 52 -46.89 -30.93 20.29
CA PRO A 52 -47.63 -31.33 19.08
C PRO A 52 -47.58 -30.33 17.89
N ARG A 53 -47.96 -30.83 16.70
CA ARG A 53 -48.46 -30.09 15.51
C ARG A 53 -49.84 -30.71 15.14
N PRO A 54 -50.77 -30.00 14.46
CA PRO A 54 -50.80 -29.97 12.99
C PRO A 54 -51.31 -28.64 12.36
N SER A 55 -51.42 -28.61 11.02
CA SER A 55 -51.90 -27.50 10.16
C SER A 55 -53.41 -27.57 9.84
N PRO A 56 -53.99 -26.54 9.16
CA PRO A 56 -54.36 -26.75 7.75
C PRO A 56 -54.29 -25.52 6.78
N ARG A 57 -54.60 -25.76 5.49
CA ARG A 57 -54.87 -24.87 4.32
C ARG A 57 -55.87 -25.64 3.40
N PRO A 58 -56.44 -25.09 2.29
CA PRO A 58 -56.67 -23.71 1.82
C PRO A 58 -58.20 -23.44 1.61
N PRO A 59 -58.69 -22.55 0.69
CA PRO A 59 -58.88 -22.95 -0.72
C PRO A 59 -58.75 -21.85 -1.85
N ALA A 60 -58.50 -22.33 -3.08
CA ALA A 60 -58.86 -21.87 -4.45
C ALA A 60 -58.98 -20.37 -4.88
N LEU A 61 -58.13 -19.96 -5.86
CA LEU A 61 -58.36 -19.78 -7.33
C LEU A 61 -59.76 -19.38 -7.89
N PRO A 62 -59.88 -18.84 -9.14
CA PRO A 62 -58.92 -18.72 -10.27
C PRO A 62 -58.58 -17.24 -10.64
N MET A 63 -58.15 -16.71 -11.81
CA MET A 63 -58.00 -17.05 -13.27
C MET A 63 -56.83 -16.21 -13.88
N LEU A 64 -56.42 -16.23 -15.18
CA LEU A 64 -56.18 -17.30 -16.19
C LEU A 64 -55.63 -16.67 -17.53
N LEU A 65 -54.33 -16.87 -17.88
CA LEU A 65 -53.76 -16.96 -19.28
C LEU A 65 -53.78 -15.73 -20.26
N PRO A 66 -52.98 -15.69 -21.38
CA PRO A 66 -51.60 -16.20 -21.62
C PRO A 66 -50.72 -15.21 -22.51
N PRO A 67 -49.79 -15.56 -23.45
CA PRO A 67 -48.49 -14.87 -23.54
C PRO A 67 -48.03 -14.43 -24.98
N THR A 68 -46.78 -13.93 -25.13
CA THR A 68 -45.90 -14.01 -26.33
C THR A 68 -44.57 -13.25 -26.08
N LEU A 69 -43.45 -13.37 -26.83
CA LEU A 69 -42.72 -14.52 -27.42
C LEU A 69 -41.40 -13.99 -28.05
N LEU A 70 -40.21 -14.37 -27.54
CA LEU A 70 -38.91 -14.38 -28.26
C LEU A 70 -37.88 -15.18 -27.43
N THR A 71 -37.53 -16.42 -27.74
CA THR A 71 -36.64 -16.95 -28.81
C THR A 71 -35.14 -16.72 -28.53
N ILE A 72 -34.41 -17.83 -28.32
CA ILE A 72 -32.94 -17.91 -28.20
C ILE A 72 -32.40 -18.70 -29.41
N ALA A 73 -31.28 -18.27 -29.98
CA ALA A 73 -30.44 -19.10 -30.86
C ALA A 73 -28.97 -18.65 -30.79
N LEU A 74 -28.04 -19.59 -30.65
CA LEU A 74 -26.59 -19.34 -30.69
C LEU A 74 -26.05 -19.58 -32.10
N SER A 75 -24.93 -18.92 -32.45
CA SER A 75 -23.73 -19.56 -33.01
C SER A 75 -22.58 -18.53 -33.11
N ALA A 76 -21.34 -19.00 -32.98
CA ALA A 76 -20.16 -18.13 -32.85
C ALA A 76 -19.11 -18.38 -33.96
N THR A 77 -18.21 -17.42 -34.16
CA THR A 77 -16.84 -17.66 -34.60
C THR A 77 -15.96 -16.47 -34.19
N SER A 78 -14.70 -16.71 -33.85
CA SER A 78 -13.78 -15.74 -33.25
C SER A 78 -12.42 -15.76 -33.95
N LEU A 79 -11.67 -14.64 -33.93
CA LEU A 79 -10.20 -14.61 -33.98
C LEU A 79 -9.62 -13.19 -33.74
N VAL A 80 -9.31 -12.93 -32.47
CA VAL A 80 -8.16 -12.15 -31.93
C VAL A 80 -7.62 -10.95 -32.74
N HIS A 81 -7.87 -9.72 -32.26
CA HIS A 81 -6.85 -8.84 -31.65
C HIS A 81 -7.49 -7.56 -31.08
N GLY A 82 -7.08 -7.16 -29.87
CA GLY A 82 -7.61 -6.00 -29.14
C GLY A 82 -8.35 -6.43 -27.87
N SER A 83 -7.83 -6.04 -26.72
CA SER A 83 -8.46 -6.27 -25.41
C SER A 83 -9.60 -5.28 -25.23
N ASP A 84 -10.85 -5.76 -25.27
CA ASP A 84 -12.03 -4.93 -25.07
C ASP A 84 -12.16 -4.57 -23.56
N PRO A 85 -12.17 -3.27 -23.17
CA PRO A 85 -12.21 -2.88 -21.76
C PRO A 85 -13.53 -3.26 -21.04
N ALA A 86 -14.51 -3.83 -21.74
CA ALA A 86 -15.81 -4.22 -21.21
C ALA A 86 -15.81 -5.52 -20.36
N ASP A 87 -14.76 -6.36 -20.40
CA ASP A 87 -14.77 -7.70 -19.76
C ASP A 87 -14.37 -7.69 -18.25
N LEU A 88 -14.16 -6.50 -17.66
CA LEU A 88 -13.96 -6.34 -16.23
C LEU A 88 -15.27 -6.55 -15.46
N GLN A 89 -15.52 -7.76 -14.96
CA GLN A 89 -16.62 -8.08 -14.04
C GLN A 89 -16.38 -7.55 -12.60
N GLY A 90 -15.70 -6.41 -12.48
CA GLY A 90 -15.40 -5.76 -11.21
C GLY A 90 -16.61 -5.01 -10.63
N THR A 91 -16.73 -5.02 -9.30
CA THR A 91 -17.74 -4.20 -8.60
C THR A 91 -17.14 -2.85 -8.21
N GLU A 92 -17.87 -1.77 -8.49
CA GLU A 92 -17.49 -0.42 -8.01
C GLU A 92 -17.79 -0.30 -6.50
N SER A 93 -16.75 -0.11 -5.69
CA SER A 93 -16.88 0.06 -4.23
C SER A 93 -16.44 1.45 -3.76
N LEU A 94 -17.16 1.98 -2.77
CA LEU A 94 -16.80 3.20 -2.03
C LEU A 94 -15.96 2.91 -0.77
N THR A 95 -15.96 1.66 -0.30
CA THR A 95 -15.02 1.17 0.74
C THR A 95 -13.82 0.53 0.04
N PRO A 96 -12.57 0.74 0.49
CA PRO A 96 -11.42 0.05 -0.10
C PRO A 96 -11.61 -1.49 0.01
N PRO A 97 -11.52 -2.25 -1.10
CA PRO A 97 -11.73 -3.70 -1.10
C PRO A 97 -10.75 -4.43 -0.18
N GLY A 98 -11.24 -5.35 0.66
CA GLY A 98 -10.42 -6.03 1.67
C GLY A 98 -10.15 -5.25 2.97
N LEU A 99 -10.72 -4.04 3.14
CA LEU A 99 -10.50 -3.22 4.34
C LEU A 99 -11.80 -2.91 5.11
N LEU A 100 -11.68 -2.84 6.44
CA LEU A 100 -12.72 -2.34 7.36
C LEU A 100 -12.41 -0.92 7.82
N GLU A 101 -13.43 -0.13 8.14
CA GLU A 101 -13.26 1.19 8.73
C GLU A 101 -13.01 1.08 10.25
N LEU A 102 -11.84 1.54 10.70
CA LEU A 102 -11.48 1.64 12.11
C LEU A 102 -11.73 3.08 12.61
N ASN A 103 -12.57 3.20 13.65
CA ASN A 103 -12.85 4.47 14.29
C ASN A 103 -11.62 4.98 15.04
N GLY A 104 -11.16 6.19 14.68
CA GLY A 104 -10.06 6.85 15.38
C GLY A 104 -10.34 7.08 16.87
N GLY A 105 -9.29 7.22 17.67
CA GLY A 105 -9.39 7.38 19.12
C GLY A 105 -8.03 7.59 19.79
N THR A 106 -8.00 7.49 21.12
CA THR A 106 -6.73 7.53 21.89
C THR A 106 -6.20 6.12 22.10
N THR A 107 -5.10 5.80 21.42
CA THR A 107 -4.37 4.53 21.50
C THR A 107 -3.31 4.59 22.59
N VAL A 108 -3.10 3.49 23.31
CA VAL A 108 -1.88 3.27 24.09
C VAL A 108 -0.86 2.57 23.19
N VAL A 109 0.32 3.18 23.01
CA VAL A 109 1.37 2.70 22.11
C VAL A 109 2.63 2.41 22.93
N GLY A 110 3.25 1.25 22.70
CA GLY A 110 4.44 0.79 23.42
C GLY A 110 4.18 0.27 24.85
N SER A 111 5.27 0.13 25.60
CA SER A 111 5.36 -0.60 26.88
C SER A 111 6.06 0.23 27.97
N THR A 112 5.73 -0.03 29.23
CA THR A 112 6.47 0.50 30.39
C THR A 112 7.67 -0.40 30.73
N PRO A 113 8.72 0.13 31.36
CA PRO A 113 9.85 -0.69 31.84
C PRO A 113 9.43 -1.77 32.86
N LYS A 114 8.29 -1.60 33.55
CA LYS A 114 7.73 -2.63 34.44
C LYS A 114 7.15 -3.81 33.66
N GLU A 115 6.42 -3.56 32.59
CA GLU A 115 5.90 -4.60 31.70
C GLU A 115 7.06 -5.36 31.02
N ILE A 116 8.11 -4.65 30.57
CA ILE A 116 9.31 -5.28 30.02
C ILE A 116 10.04 -6.17 31.06
N GLN A 117 10.14 -5.74 32.32
CA GLN A 117 10.68 -6.59 33.39
C GLN A 117 9.83 -7.86 33.60
N ILE A 118 8.50 -7.75 33.59
CA ILE A 118 7.60 -8.92 33.73
C ILE A 118 7.81 -9.91 32.58
N LEU A 119 7.98 -9.44 31.34
CA LEU A 119 8.27 -10.31 30.19
C LEU A 119 9.60 -11.05 30.36
N VAL A 120 10.65 -10.35 30.83
CA VAL A 120 11.97 -10.94 31.13
C VAL A 120 11.90 -11.99 32.23
N ASP A 121 11.05 -11.77 33.25
CA ASP A 121 10.89 -12.68 34.40
C ASP A 121 9.99 -13.89 34.10
N THR A 122 9.15 -13.85 33.04
CA THR A 122 8.08 -14.85 32.80
C THR A 122 8.09 -15.55 31.43
N ILE A 123 8.73 -15.00 30.39
CA ILE A 123 8.75 -15.62 29.05
C ILE A 123 10.16 -16.11 28.69
N PRO A 124 10.35 -17.43 28.46
CA PRO A 124 11.62 -17.98 27.99
C PRO A 124 12.16 -17.23 26.76
N GLY A 125 13.44 -16.85 26.81
CA GLY A 125 14.11 -16.10 25.75
C GLY A 125 13.90 -14.57 25.76
N ALA A 126 12.91 -14.01 26.47
CA ALA A 126 12.70 -12.56 26.50
C ALA A 126 13.92 -11.78 27.01
N ALA A 127 14.67 -12.36 27.96
CA ALA A 127 15.92 -11.79 28.47
C ALA A 127 17.00 -11.55 27.39
N SER A 128 17.10 -12.41 26.35
CA SER A 128 18.04 -12.20 25.25
C SER A 128 17.54 -11.17 24.23
N ALA A 129 16.23 -11.00 24.13
CA ALA A 129 15.55 -10.02 23.29
C ALA A 129 15.53 -8.59 23.87
N LEU A 130 16.13 -8.33 25.03
CA LEU A 130 16.06 -7.05 25.76
C LEU A 130 16.38 -5.79 24.92
N ARG A 131 17.21 -5.88 23.87
CA ARG A 131 17.46 -4.74 22.95
C ARG A 131 16.21 -4.35 22.14
N VAL A 132 15.39 -5.33 21.77
CA VAL A 132 14.10 -5.13 21.07
C VAL A 132 13.05 -4.66 22.07
N LEU A 133 12.95 -5.33 23.22
CA LEU A 133 11.96 -5.02 24.25
C LEU A 133 12.13 -3.61 24.85
N ASP A 134 13.36 -3.12 25.03
CA ASP A 134 13.60 -1.74 25.49
C ASP A 134 13.15 -0.68 24.46
N ALA A 135 13.11 -1.04 23.17
CA ALA A 135 12.68 -0.16 22.08
C ALA A 135 11.17 0.11 22.09
N GLU A 136 10.38 -0.71 22.81
CA GLU A 136 8.95 -0.52 23.04
C GLU A 136 8.67 0.64 24.01
N THR A 137 9.68 1.11 24.75
CA THR A 137 9.53 2.15 25.77
C THR A 137 9.74 3.57 25.21
N PRO A 138 9.15 4.62 25.82
CA PRO A 138 8.15 4.56 26.87
C PRO A 138 6.74 4.36 26.29
N GLN A 139 5.85 3.80 27.11
CA GLN A 139 4.42 3.78 26.81
C GLN A 139 3.89 5.21 26.64
N ARG A 140 3.26 5.48 25.50
CA ARG A 140 2.74 6.79 25.08
C ARG A 140 1.25 6.70 24.75
N ARG A 141 0.50 7.80 24.96
CA ARG A 141 -0.88 7.93 24.45
C ARG A 141 -0.84 8.79 23.20
N ILE A 142 -1.40 8.30 22.11
CA ILE A 142 -1.45 8.99 20.81
C ILE A 142 -2.89 8.99 20.30
N ALA A 143 -3.29 10.11 19.68
CA ALA A 143 -4.54 10.17 18.93
C ALA A 143 -4.32 9.60 17.52
N VAL A 144 -5.07 8.57 17.16
CA VAL A 144 -5.12 7.99 15.81
C VAL A 144 -6.40 8.48 15.15
N THR A 145 -6.30 9.03 13.93
CA THR A 145 -7.45 9.47 13.13
C THR A 145 -8.20 8.29 12.53
N LYS A 146 -9.46 8.46 12.12
CA LYS A 146 -10.25 7.40 11.45
C LYS A 146 -9.62 6.99 10.11
N PHE A 147 -9.50 5.68 9.88
CA PHE A 147 -8.77 5.06 8.77
C PHE A 147 -9.42 3.74 8.37
N TYR A 148 -9.11 3.25 7.17
CA TYR A 148 -9.42 1.89 6.74
C TYR A 148 -8.21 0.99 6.97
N TYR A 149 -8.43 -0.28 7.32
CA TYR A 149 -7.38 -1.25 7.61
C TYR A 149 -7.72 -2.65 7.06
N GLY A 150 -6.72 -3.35 6.52
CA GLY A 150 -6.90 -4.68 5.93
C GLY A 150 -7.44 -5.71 6.93
N VAL A 151 -8.48 -6.44 6.54
CA VAL A 151 -9.06 -7.54 7.33
C VAL A 151 -7.99 -8.61 7.62
N THR A 152 -7.11 -8.83 6.64
CA THR A 152 -6.01 -9.80 6.65
C THR A 152 -4.71 -9.12 6.16
N GLU A 153 -3.59 -9.83 6.23
CA GLU A 153 -2.43 -9.53 5.37
C GLU A 153 -2.83 -9.58 3.88
N LEU A 154 -2.04 -8.91 3.04
CA LEU A 154 -2.21 -8.98 1.59
C LEU A 154 -1.81 -10.37 1.10
N THR A 155 -2.62 -11.01 0.25
CA THR A 155 -2.36 -12.36 -0.26
C THR A 155 -1.46 -12.39 -1.49
N HIS A 156 -0.88 -13.56 -1.79
CA HIS A 156 -0.17 -13.79 -3.05
C HIS A 156 -1.05 -13.52 -4.28
N GLU A 157 -2.34 -13.86 -4.23
CA GLU A 157 -3.29 -13.59 -5.31
C GLU A 157 -3.53 -12.09 -5.53
N GLN A 158 -3.74 -11.32 -4.45
CA GLN A 158 -3.89 -9.86 -4.54
C GLN A 158 -2.62 -9.18 -5.08
N TYR A 159 -1.43 -9.62 -4.65
CA TYR A 159 -0.16 -9.10 -5.19
C TYR A 159 0.08 -9.53 -6.66
N ALA A 160 -0.47 -10.68 -7.09
CA ALA A 160 -0.37 -11.11 -8.49
C ALA A 160 -1.24 -10.25 -9.43
N ALA A 161 -2.39 -9.74 -8.97
CA ALA A 161 -3.18 -8.78 -9.74
C ALA A 161 -2.36 -7.50 -10.04
N PHE A 162 -1.67 -6.96 -9.03
CA PHE A 162 -0.72 -5.85 -9.20
C PHE A 162 0.38 -6.17 -10.22
N ALA A 163 1.07 -7.31 -10.06
CA ALA A 163 2.15 -7.70 -10.97
C ALA A 163 1.68 -7.86 -12.42
N ARG A 164 0.51 -8.48 -12.66
CA ARG A 164 -0.09 -8.60 -14.00
C ARG A 164 -0.52 -7.25 -14.58
N ALA A 165 -1.15 -6.38 -13.78
CA ALA A 165 -1.68 -5.09 -14.23
C ALA A 165 -0.61 -4.03 -14.51
N THR A 166 0.60 -4.18 -13.95
CA THR A 166 1.67 -3.16 -14.04
C THR A 166 2.95 -3.64 -14.73
N GLY A 167 3.09 -4.95 -14.97
CA GLY A 167 4.37 -5.55 -15.37
C GLY A 167 5.43 -5.51 -14.26
N TYR A 168 5.04 -5.27 -13.00
CA TYR A 168 5.95 -5.33 -11.86
C TYR A 168 6.45 -6.77 -11.65
N ARG A 169 7.64 -6.88 -11.07
CA ARG A 169 8.36 -8.16 -10.98
C ARG A 169 7.55 -9.21 -10.18
N PRO A 170 7.28 -10.40 -10.76
CA PRO A 170 6.69 -11.53 -10.05
C PRO A 170 7.70 -12.20 -9.11
N LEU A 171 7.18 -12.82 -8.05
CA LEU A 171 8.00 -13.51 -7.04
C LEU A 171 8.67 -14.76 -7.61
N GLN A 172 9.86 -15.09 -7.11
CA GLN A 172 10.67 -16.23 -7.58
C GLN A 172 9.92 -17.56 -7.54
N ASP A 173 9.17 -17.81 -6.46
CA ASP A 173 8.44 -19.07 -6.28
C ASP A 173 7.33 -19.28 -7.32
N TRP A 174 6.83 -18.20 -7.95
CA TRP A 174 5.85 -18.27 -9.04
C TRP A 174 6.48 -18.65 -10.39
N GLY A 175 7.79 -18.39 -10.54
CA GLY A 175 8.60 -18.74 -11.70
C GLY A 175 9.12 -20.19 -11.72
N ALA A 176 8.73 -21.03 -10.76
CA ALA A 176 9.36 -22.34 -10.50
C ALA A 176 9.46 -23.26 -11.74
N LYS A 177 8.48 -23.21 -12.66
CA LYS A 177 8.53 -23.97 -13.93
C LYS A 177 9.60 -23.46 -14.89
N ALA A 178 9.66 -22.14 -15.09
CA ALA A 178 10.65 -21.49 -15.96
C ALA A 178 12.07 -21.64 -15.37
N ILE A 179 12.20 -21.50 -14.05
CA ILE A 179 13.43 -21.74 -13.29
C ILE A 179 13.95 -23.17 -13.50
N GLU A 180 13.09 -24.19 -13.45
CA GLU A 180 13.51 -25.57 -13.68
C GLU A 180 13.91 -25.81 -15.14
N ALA A 181 13.21 -25.20 -16.11
CA ALA A 181 13.59 -25.27 -17.52
C ALA A 181 14.97 -24.62 -17.79
N GLY A 182 15.20 -23.41 -17.25
CA GLY A 182 16.50 -22.72 -17.34
C GLY A 182 17.62 -23.49 -16.63
N ARG A 183 17.33 -24.09 -15.48
CA ARG A 183 18.25 -24.96 -14.73
C ARG A 183 18.64 -26.21 -15.53
N LEU A 184 17.70 -26.85 -16.21
CA LEU A 184 17.96 -28.00 -17.07
C LEU A 184 18.82 -27.63 -18.29
N ALA A 185 18.47 -26.55 -18.99
CA ALA A 185 19.26 -26.04 -20.12
C ALA A 185 20.71 -25.69 -19.71
N TRP A 186 20.89 -25.02 -18.56
CA TRP A 186 22.21 -24.74 -18.00
C TRP A 186 23.00 -26.01 -17.66
N PHE A 187 22.35 -27.07 -17.16
CA PHE A 187 23.03 -28.35 -16.95
C PHE A 187 23.47 -29.02 -18.26
N GLU A 188 22.68 -28.93 -19.34
CA GLU A 188 23.05 -29.47 -20.66
C GLU A 188 24.25 -28.72 -21.27
N GLU A 189 24.24 -27.38 -21.18
CA GLU A 189 25.39 -26.54 -21.56
C GLU A 189 26.64 -26.87 -20.72
N MET A 190 26.52 -26.88 -19.39
CA MET A 190 27.65 -27.16 -18.50
C MET A 190 28.19 -28.59 -18.63
N ASN A 191 27.36 -29.57 -18.99
CA ASN A 191 27.83 -30.90 -19.33
C ASN A 191 28.64 -30.88 -20.64
N THR A 192 28.13 -30.22 -21.67
CA THR A 192 28.81 -30.06 -22.98
C THR A 192 30.18 -29.37 -22.83
N ILE A 193 30.23 -28.26 -22.10
CA ILE A 193 31.47 -27.53 -21.78
C ILE A 193 32.45 -28.45 -21.02
N ASN A 194 31.96 -29.23 -20.04
CA ASN A 194 32.81 -30.10 -19.26
C ASN A 194 33.31 -31.33 -20.02
N GLU A 195 32.57 -31.83 -21.01
CA GLU A 195 33.04 -32.88 -21.92
C GLU A 195 34.13 -32.38 -22.86
N GLN A 196 33.96 -31.20 -23.46
CA GLN A 196 35.04 -30.56 -24.23
C GLN A 196 36.30 -30.36 -23.35
N ARG A 197 36.14 -29.84 -22.12
CA ARG A 197 37.28 -29.62 -21.21
C ARG A 197 37.99 -30.92 -20.84
N ARG A 198 37.27 -32.03 -20.65
CA ARG A 198 37.88 -33.37 -20.44
C ARG A 198 38.69 -33.81 -21.66
N ALA A 199 38.16 -33.64 -22.88
CA ALA A 199 38.86 -33.98 -24.12
C ALA A 199 40.13 -33.12 -24.33
N GLU A 200 40.11 -31.87 -23.88
CA GLU A 200 41.26 -30.95 -23.88
C GLU A 200 42.23 -31.18 -22.70
N GLY A 201 41.99 -32.17 -21.83
CA GLY A 201 42.81 -32.44 -20.64
C GLY A 201 42.72 -31.37 -19.54
N LYS A 202 41.75 -30.45 -19.63
CA LYS A 202 41.52 -29.35 -18.68
C LYS A 202 40.64 -29.80 -17.51
N PRO A 203 40.81 -29.23 -16.30
CA PRO A 203 39.93 -29.51 -15.18
C PRO A 203 38.49 -29.03 -15.49
N VAL A 204 37.51 -29.86 -15.11
CA VAL A 204 36.08 -29.52 -15.21
C VAL A 204 35.71 -28.35 -14.31
N LEU A 205 34.77 -27.53 -14.78
CA LEU A 205 34.10 -26.49 -14.01
C LEU A 205 33.16 -27.15 -12.97
N ARG A 206 33.04 -26.51 -11.81
CA ARG A 206 32.17 -26.95 -10.70
C ARG A 206 31.31 -25.80 -10.17
N GLU A 207 30.85 -24.97 -11.10
CA GLU A 207 29.86 -23.94 -10.83
C GLU A 207 28.52 -24.57 -10.43
N LYS A 208 27.60 -23.73 -9.97
CA LYS A 208 26.23 -24.12 -9.61
C LYS A 208 25.27 -23.16 -10.29
N PHE A 209 24.13 -23.67 -10.73
CA PHE A 209 23.02 -22.83 -11.13
C PHE A 209 22.60 -21.93 -9.96
N ASP A 210 22.64 -20.62 -10.17
CA ASP A 210 22.17 -19.64 -9.20
C ASP A 210 20.73 -19.24 -9.58
N THR A 211 19.77 -19.82 -8.85
CA THR A 211 18.34 -19.58 -9.06
C THR A 211 17.96 -18.11 -8.84
N ALA A 212 18.69 -17.35 -8.01
CA ALA A 212 18.44 -15.92 -7.82
C ALA A 212 18.92 -15.13 -9.03
N ALA A 213 20.19 -15.27 -9.41
CA ALA A 213 20.75 -14.57 -10.57
C ALA A 213 19.96 -14.88 -11.86
N TRP A 214 19.66 -16.15 -12.12
CA TRP A 214 18.86 -16.54 -13.28
C TRP A 214 17.46 -15.91 -13.27
N TRP A 215 16.80 -15.83 -12.10
CA TRP A 215 15.49 -15.19 -12.00
C TRP A 215 15.56 -13.66 -12.12
N GLU A 216 16.63 -12.98 -11.68
CA GLU A 216 16.83 -11.54 -11.96
C GLU A 216 16.91 -11.27 -13.48
N GLU A 217 17.61 -12.15 -14.20
CA GLU A 217 17.90 -12.00 -15.64
C GLU A 217 16.71 -12.39 -16.54
N ASN A 218 15.95 -13.43 -16.20
CA ASN A 218 15.02 -14.10 -17.12
C ASN A 218 13.52 -13.91 -16.80
N TRP A 219 13.15 -13.26 -15.69
CA TRP A 219 11.73 -13.20 -15.25
C TRP A 219 10.76 -12.54 -16.25
N LYS A 220 11.25 -11.62 -17.09
CA LYS A 220 10.43 -10.84 -18.03
C LYS A 220 9.84 -11.69 -19.16
N ASP A 221 10.63 -12.66 -19.63
CA ASP A 221 10.30 -13.55 -20.74
C ASP A 221 9.86 -14.94 -20.23
N SER A 222 9.76 -15.11 -18.91
CA SER A 222 9.36 -16.35 -18.25
C SER A 222 7.85 -16.42 -17.98
N GLU A 223 7.25 -17.58 -18.22
CA GLU A 223 5.92 -17.89 -17.66
C GLU A 223 5.98 -18.01 -16.13
N TRP A 224 4.97 -17.46 -15.46
CA TRP A 224 4.80 -17.53 -14.01
C TRP A 224 3.31 -17.57 -13.64
N ASP A 225 2.98 -18.23 -12.53
CA ASP A 225 1.64 -18.17 -11.94
C ASP A 225 1.69 -18.47 -10.43
N VAL A 226 0.63 -18.10 -9.70
CA VAL A 226 0.51 -18.34 -8.26
C VAL A 226 0.02 -19.77 -8.02
N PRO A 227 0.78 -20.65 -7.34
CA PRO A 227 0.31 -21.99 -6.99
C PRO A 227 -0.98 -21.95 -6.16
N ASP A 228 -1.95 -22.82 -6.50
CA ASP A 228 -3.28 -22.79 -5.88
C ASP A 228 -3.27 -22.91 -4.35
N ASP A 229 -2.34 -23.69 -3.77
CA ASP A 229 -2.27 -23.87 -2.32
C ASP A 229 -1.77 -22.63 -1.56
N ILE A 230 -1.12 -21.67 -2.25
CA ILE A 230 -0.60 -20.43 -1.66
C ILE A 230 -1.38 -19.17 -2.06
N LYS A 231 -2.39 -19.24 -2.94
CA LYS A 231 -3.17 -18.06 -3.38
C LYS A 231 -3.69 -17.20 -2.23
N LEU A 232 -4.24 -17.84 -1.21
CA LEU A 232 -4.74 -17.22 0.03
C LEU A 232 -3.72 -17.19 1.18
N MET A 233 -2.43 -17.46 0.95
CA MET A 233 -1.38 -17.19 1.93
C MET A 233 -0.95 -15.72 1.84
N PRO A 234 -0.52 -15.09 2.95
CA PRO A 234 0.10 -13.78 2.92
C PRO A 234 1.25 -13.75 1.90
N VAL A 235 1.31 -12.70 1.10
CA VAL A 235 2.44 -12.49 0.20
C VAL A 235 3.71 -12.36 1.03
N THR A 236 4.68 -13.22 0.75
CA THR A 236 6.02 -13.17 1.35
C THR A 236 7.08 -12.93 0.28
N HIS A 237 8.36 -12.85 0.68
CA HIS A 237 9.46 -12.48 -0.22
C HIS A 237 9.34 -11.08 -0.84
N VAL A 238 8.64 -10.17 -0.17
CA VAL A 238 8.49 -8.75 -0.57
C VAL A 238 9.31 -7.83 0.33
N ASN A 239 10.10 -6.95 -0.29
CA ASN A 239 10.83 -5.88 0.39
C ASN A 239 9.92 -4.65 0.62
N PHE A 240 10.43 -3.64 1.30
CA PHE A 240 9.63 -2.45 1.65
C PHE A 240 9.21 -1.61 0.42
N ALA A 241 10.03 -1.55 -0.62
CA ALA A 241 9.71 -0.83 -1.86
C ALA A 241 8.69 -1.59 -2.72
N ASP A 242 8.72 -2.93 -2.72
CA ASP A 242 7.68 -3.77 -3.36
C ASP A 242 6.30 -3.47 -2.74
N ALA A 243 6.27 -3.38 -1.41
CA ALA A 243 5.06 -3.07 -0.64
C ALA A 243 4.59 -1.62 -0.82
N GLU A 244 5.50 -0.64 -0.86
CA GLU A 244 5.18 0.75 -1.24
C GLU A 244 4.65 0.85 -2.69
N ALA A 245 5.20 0.07 -3.63
CA ALA A 245 4.78 0.05 -5.03
C ALA A 245 3.38 -0.56 -5.23
N TYR A 246 3.08 -1.68 -4.56
CA TYR A 246 1.71 -2.24 -4.53
C TYR A 246 0.72 -1.19 -4.02
N CYS A 247 1.03 -0.57 -2.88
CA CYS A 247 0.15 0.42 -2.26
C CYS A 247 -0.10 1.63 -3.18
N ALA A 248 0.97 2.13 -3.80
CA ALA A 248 0.92 3.24 -4.75
C ALA A 248 0.03 2.95 -5.96
N TRP A 249 0.06 1.74 -6.51
CA TRP A 249 -0.84 1.32 -7.59
C TRP A 249 -2.29 1.18 -7.12
N ALA A 250 -2.51 0.52 -5.98
CA ALA A 250 -3.83 0.19 -5.45
C ALA A 250 -4.56 1.38 -4.77
N GLY A 251 -3.98 2.58 -4.72
CA GLY A 251 -4.59 3.76 -4.08
C GLY A 251 -4.66 3.69 -2.56
N VAL A 252 -3.77 2.92 -1.94
CA VAL A 252 -3.71 2.67 -0.49
C VAL A 252 -2.29 2.97 0.02
N ARG A 253 -2.00 2.62 1.27
CA ARG A 253 -0.67 2.79 1.89
C ARG A 253 -0.35 1.67 2.86
N LEU A 254 0.92 1.60 3.26
CA LEU A 254 1.31 0.85 4.45
C LEU A 254 0.79 1.56 5.72
N PRO A 255 0.41 0.80 6.76
CA PRO A 255 0.01 1.35 8.04
C PRO A 255 1.19 1.98 8.79
N THR A 256 0.91 2.75 9.82
CA THR A 256 1.89 3.18 10.84
C THR A 256 1.94 2.18 12.01
N GLU A 257 3.02 2.19 12.81
CA GLU A 257 3.07 1.39 14.05
C GLU A 257 1.98 1.80 15.05
N GLU A 258 1.59 3.07 15.05
CA GLU A 258 0.48 3.62 15.84
C GLU A 258 -0.89 3.06 15.42
N GLU A 259 -1.13 2.96 14.12
CA GLU A 259 -2.36 2.41 13.54
C GLU A 259 -2.47 0.89 13.75
N TYR A 260 -1.38 0.14 13.55
CA TYR A 260 -1.36 -1.29 13.88
C TYR A 260 -1.63 -1.52 15.37
N GLN A 261 -1.00 -0.75 16.27
CA GLN A 261 -1.29 -0.88 17.71
C GLN A 261 -2.71 -0.44 18.08
N HIS A 262 -3.34 0.44 17.29
CA HIS A 262 -4.77 0.71 17.41
C HIS A 262 -5.62 -0.46 16.93
N ALA A 263 -5.31 -1.06 15.78
CA ALA A 263 -6.00 -2.22 15.23
C ALA A 263 -5.96 -3.46 16.15
N VAL A 264 -4.88 -3.63 16.94
CA VAL A 264 -4.76 -4.74 17.90
C VAL A 264 -5.59 -4.53 19.18
N ARG A 265 -5.60 -3.31 19.76
CA ARG A 265 -6.14 -3.10 21.13
C ARG A 265 -6.98 -1.85 21.35
N GLY A 266 -7.17 -1.00 20.35
CA GLY A 266 -7.89 0.27 20.44
C GLY A 266 -7.36 1.15 21.58
N SER A 267 -8.25 1.53 22.50
CA SER A 267 -7.92 2.28 23.73
C SER A 267 -7.50 1.39 24.92
N GLY A 268 -7.48 0.07 24.74
CA GLY A 268 -7.08 -0.92 25.72
C GLY A 268 -5.57 -1.00 25.94
N LYS A 269 -5.15 -2.10 26.59
CA LYS A 269 -3.74 -2.34 26.99
C LYS A 269 -3.21 -3.73 26.62
N ASP A 270 -4.09 -4.59 26.10
CA ASP A 270 -3.84 -6.02 25.97
C ASP A 270 -2.70 -6.31 24.96
N PRO A 271 -1.86 -7.33 25.16
CA PRO A 271 -0.69 -7.57 24.31
C PRO A 271 -0.99 -8.30 23.00
N TYR A 272 -2.14 -8.97 22.88
CA TYR A 272 -2.62 -9.64 21.66
C TYR A 272 -4.09 -9.24 21.39
N PRO A 273 -4.62 -9.40 20.15
CA PRO A 273 -5.99 -9.00 19.79
C PRO A 273 -7.09 -9.61 20.68
N TRP A 274 -6.90 -10.87 21.08
CA TRP A 274 -7.81 -11.66 21.91
C TRP A 274 -7.63 -11.42 23.43
N GLY A 275 -6.53 -10.79 23.88
CA GLY A 275 -6.26 -10.55 25.30
C GLY A 275 -4.80 -10.77 25.71
N ASP A 276 -4.60 -11.29 26.93
CA ASP A 276 -3.30 -11.65 27.53
C ASP A 276 -3.12 -13.18 27.69
N GLU A 277 -4.17 -13.96 27.40
CA GLU A 277 -4.12 -15.43 27.46
C GLU A 277 -3.35 -16.01 26.27
N TRP A 278 -2.68 -17.15 26.47
CA TRP A 278 -1.85 -17.79 25.45
C TRP A 278 -2.06 -19.30 25.39
N GLU A 279 -2.55 -19.78 24.25
CA GLU A 279 -2.73 -21.20 23.95
C GLU A 279 -2.10 -21.51 22.58
N THR A 280 -1.05 -22.33 22.57
CA THR A 280 -0.19 -22.55 21.40
C THR A 280 -0.97 -23.19 20.25
N GLY A 281 -1.04 -22.50 19.11
CA GLY A 281 -1.69 -23.00 17.88
C GLY A 281 -3.20 -22.79 17.82
N LYS A 282 -3.80 -22.10 18.79
CA LYS A 282 -5.23 -21.74 18.80
C LYS A 282 -5.51 -20.35 18.25
N TYR A 283 -4.70 -19.37 18.66
CA TYR A 283 -4.93 -17.96 18.34
C TYR A 283 -4.03 -17.43 17.21
N CYS A 284 -2.89 -18.08 16.92
CA CYS A 284 -1.97 -17.63 15.88
C CYS A 284 -0.88 -18.67 15.51
N GLY A 285 -0.31 -18.51 14.31
CA GLY A 285 0.89 -19.21 13.87
C GLY A 285 2.17 -18.58 14.43
N THR A 286 2.92 -19.35 15.23
CA THR A 286 4.22 -18.96 15.83
C THR A 286 5.16 -20.15 15.87
N SER A 287 6.45 -19.95 16.16
CA SER A 287 7.44 -21.05 16.23
C SER A 287 7.22 -22.03 17.39
N GLU A 288 6.22 -21.78 18.24
CA GLU A 288 5.78 -22.71 19.27
C GLU A 288 4.88 -23.82 18.68
N VAL A 289 4.28 -23.59 17.51
CA VAL A 289 3.45 -24.58 16.80
C VAL A 289 4.34 -25.58 16.07
N ARG A 290 4.45 -26.80 16.63
CA ARG A 290 5.40 -27.81 16.15
C ARG A 290 5.03 -28.34 14.77
N GLY A 291 6.03 -28.45 13.89
CA GLY A 291 5.90 -29.05 12.56
C GLY A 291 5.37 -28.10 11.47
N HIS A 292 5.00 -26.87 11.83
CA HIS A 292 4.65 -25.84 10.85
C HIS A 292 5.91 -25.07 10.41
N ALA A 293 6.02 -24.77 9.11
CA ALA A 293 7.27 -24.25 8.51
C ALA A 293 7.05 -23.27 7.33
N LYS A 294 5.81 -22.85 7.08
CA LYS A 294 5.43 -21.79 6.13
C LYS A 294 4.40 -20.86 6.80
N PRO A 295 3.86 -19.82 6.13
CA PRO A 295 2.68 -19.11 6.63
C PRO A 295 1.42 -20.01 6.63
N TYR A 296 0.45 -19.62 7.44
CA TYR A 296 -0.94 -20.07 7.29
C TYR A 296 -1.62 -19.28 6.17
N GLN A 297 -2.72 -19.81 5.63
CA GLN A 297 -3.64 -19.00 4.83
C GLN A 297 -4.27 -17.90 5.70
N VAL A 298 -4.72 -16.81 5.09
CA VAL A 298 -5.39 -15.73 5.81
C VAL A 298 -6.77 -16.15 6.32
N ALA A 299 -7.22 -15.52 7.41
CA ALA A 299 -8.40 -15.86 8.18
C ALA A 299 -8.42 -17.29 8.76
N HIS A 300 -7.25 -17.84 9.10
CA HIS A 300 -7.14 -19.20 9.66
C HIS A 300 -7.50 -19.27 11.14
N PHE A 301 -7.18 -18.24 11.93
CA PHE A 301 -7.35 -18.25 13.38
C PHE A 301 -8.56 -17.42 13.82
N GLU A 302 -9.78 -17.94 13.66
CA GLU A 302 -11.03 -17.25 14.07
C GLU A 302 -11.04 -16.88 15.57
N GLU A 303 -10.49 -17.71 16.45
CA GLU A 303 -10.35 -17.38 17.88
C GLU A 303 -9.26 -16.32 18.16
N GLY A 304 -8.37 -16.04 17.21
CA GLY A 304 -7.32 -15.01 17.29
C GLY A 304 -7.72 -13.63 16.74
N LYS A 305 -8.95 -13.51 16.23
CA LYS A 305 -9.50 -12.33 15.58
C LYS A 305 -9.69 -11.15 16.56
N SER A 306 -9.49 -9.92 16.09
CA SER A 306 -9.72 -8.72 16.90
C SER A 306 -11.22 -8.46 17.12
N LYS A 307 -11.55 -7.57 18.07
CA LYS A 307 -12.93 -7.19 18.40
C LYS A 307 -13.64 -6.48 17.23
N GLU A 308 -12.84 -5.90 16.34
CA GLU A 308 -13.21 -5.19 15.12
C GLU A 308 -13.32 -6.14 13.91
N GLY A 309 -12.93 -7.41 14.06
CA GLY A 309 -13.02 -8.46 13.02
C GLY A 309 -11.73 -8.73 12.23
N LEU A 310 -10.60 -8.18 12.66
CA LEU A 310 -9.31 -8.29 11.95
C LEU A 310 -8.56 -9.58 12.32
N TYR A 311 -8.01 -10.29 11.34
CA TYR A 311 -7.28 -11.55 11.54
C TYR A 311 -5.76 -11.36 11.53
N GLU A 312 -5.07 -12.40 12.05
CA GLU A 312 -3.61 -12.62 12.02
C GLU A 312 -2.71 -11.43 12.44
N LEU A 313 -3.26 -10.40 13.09
CA LEU A 313 -2.54 -9.27 13.72
C LEU A 313 -1.44 -9.66 14.73
N SER A 314 -1.39 -10.94 15.11
CA SER A 314 -0.33 -11.54 15.92
C SER A 314 0.07 -12.87 15.28
N GLY A 315 1.37 -13.11 15.10
CA GLY A 315 1.90 -14.31 14.48
C GLY A 315 2.00 -14.21 12.96
N ASN A 316 1.77 -15.35 12.28
CA ASN A 316 1.79 -15.55 10.82
C ASN A 316 3.02 -14.97 10.09
N VAL A 317 3.01 -13.73 9.61
CA VAL A 317 4.15 -13.06 8.95
C VAL A 317 4.42 -11.67 9.53
N TRP A 318 5.68 -11.20 9.45
CA TRP A 318 6.00 -9.83 9.85
C TRP A 318 5.36 -8.86 8.85
N GLU A 319 4.59 -7.90 9.34
CA GLU A 319 3.96 -6.87 8.50
C GLU A 319 4.86 -5.63 8.38
N TRP A 320 5.13 -5.18 7.15
CA TRP A 320 5.74 -3.87 6.92
C TRP A 320 4.84 -2.72 7.42
N THR A 321 5.45 -1.75 8.13
CA THR A 321 4.83 -0.45 8.42
C THR A 321 5.64 0.69 7.79
N SER A 322 4.96 1.79 7.48
CA SER A 322 5.59 3.04 7.02
C SER A 322 6.47 3.73 8.08
N SER A 323 6.29 3.38 9.37
CA SER A 323 6.99 4.04 10.49
C SER A 323 8.51 3.77 10.47
N PRO A 324 9.36 4.82 10.55
CA PRO A 324 10.81 4.67 10.60
C PRO A 324 11.28 4.19 11.99
N TYR A 325 12.37 3.43 12.05
CA TYR A 325 12.90 2.92 13.33
C TYR A 325 13.69 3.99 14.12
N ILE A 326 12.97 4.97 14.64
CA ILE A 326 13.47 6.06 15.48
C ILE A 326 13.11 5.88 16.96
N ALA A 327 13.86 6.57 17.82
CA ALA A 327 13.59 6.69 19.24
C ALA A 327 12.23 7.38 19.45
N PRO A 328 11.31 6.79 20.25
CA PRO A 328 10.12 7.49 20.69
C PRO A 328 10.45 8.75 21.46
N GLU A 329 9.54 9.72 21.43
CA GLU A 329 9.68 10.95 22.21
C GLU A 329 9.83 10.62 23.71
N LYS A 330 10.74 11.32 24.40
CA LYS A 330 11.10 11.08 25.81
C LYS A 330 11.71 9.69 26.12
N PHE A 331 12.16 8.90 25.13
CA PHE A 331 12.89 7.65 25.35
C PHE A 331 14.10 7.83 26.29
N LYS A 332 14.27 6.89 27.22
CA LYS A 332 15.41 6.79 28.12
C LYS A 332 15.84 5.33 28.23
N LYS A 333 17.16 5.11 28.18
CA LYS A 333 17.78 3.79 28.39
C LYS A 333 17.39 3.23 29.76
N ASN A 334 16.72 2.07 29.80
CA ASN A 334 16.31 1.44 31.05
C ASN A 334 17.34 0.41 31.54
N THR A 335 17.18 -0.04 32.78
CA THR A 335 17.97 -1.13 33.37
C THR A 335 17.05 -2.18 33.95
N TYR A 336 17.26 -3.43 33.53
CA TYR A 336 16.43 -4.58 33.89
C TYR A 336 17.24 -5.54 34.77
N LYS A 337 16.55 -6.35 35.58
CA LYS A 337 17.15 -7.50 36.24
C LYS A 337 17.09 -8.70 35.30
N VAL A 338 18.19 -9.43 35.18
CA VAL A 338 18.27 -10.72 34.47
C VAL A 338 19.11 -11.63 35.36
N GLU A 339 18.53 -12.73 35.85
CA GLU A 339 19.23 -13.73 36.69
C GLU A 339 19.87 -13.10 37.95
N GLY A 340 19.29 -12.01 38.45
CA GLY A 340 19.77 -11.21 39.58
C GLY A 340 20.69 -10.04 39.20
N GLU A 341 21.34 -10.09 38.04
CA GLU A 341 22.23 -9.03 37.56
C GLU A 341 21.46 -7.85 36.94
N LYS A 342 21.99 -6.63 37.06
CA LYS A 342 21.46 -5.45 36.37
C LYS A 342 22.03 -5.36 34.95
N LYS A 343 21.21 -5.63 33.92
CA LYS A 343 21.59 -5.55 32.50
C LYS A 343 20.87 -4.36 31.85
N SER A 344 21.58 -3.59 31.02
CA SER A 344 21.06 -2.37 30.40
C SER A 344 21.52 -2.25 28.95
N PHE A 345 20.64 -2.65 28.04
CA PHE A 345 20.85 -2.58 26.60
C PHE A 345 20.46 -1.21 26.06
N SER A 346 20.61 -1.01 24.75
CA SER A 346 20.13 0.19 24.06
C SER A 346 19.72 -0.20 22.65
N PRO A 347 18.51 0.20 22.18
CA PRO A 347 18.12 0.07 20.79
C PRO A 347 19.12 0.76 19.85
N ARG A 348 19.29 0.22 18.64
CA ARG A 348 20.16 0.81 17.60
C ARG A 348 19.30 1.57 16.59
N TRP A 349 18.81 2.73 17.01
CA TRP A 349 17.94 3.60 16.21
C TRP A 349 18.55 3.93 14.84
N ASN A 350 17.73 3.88 13.78
CA ASN A 350 18.11 4.19 12.40
C ASN A 350 16.83 4.50 11.58
N GLY A 351 16.63 5.76 11.22
CA GLY A 351 15.43 6.19 10.48
C GLY A 351 15.33 5.68 9.03
N ASN A 352 16.42 5.17 8.46
CA ASN A 352 16.40 4.54 7.13
C ASN A 352 15.74 3.16 7.18
N LYS A 353 15.83 2.47 8.33
CA LYS A 353 15.11 1.23 8.61
C LYS A 353 13.62 1.49 8.84
N ARG A 354 12.82 0.43 8.70
CA ARG A 354 11.39 0.43 8.98
C ARG A 354 11.07 -0.44 10.20
N ILE A 355 9.93 -0.14 10.81
CA ILE A 355 9.34 -0.96 11.85
C ILE A 355 8.50 -2.03 11.18
N VAL A 356 8.69 -3.28 11.58
CA VAL A 356 7.80 -4.39 11.23
C VAL A 356 7.17 -4.98 12.48
N VAL A 357 5.94 -5.45 12.35
CA VAL A 357 5.00 -5.77 13.44
C VAL A 357 4.34 -7.15 13.22
N GLY A 358 3.42 -7.57 14.09
CA GLY A 358 2.73 -8.87 14.00
C GLY A 358 3.51 -10.05 14.60
N GLY A 359 4.81 -10.19 14.32
CA GLY A 359 5.58 -11.39 14.64
C GLY A 359 5.70 -12.31 13.42
N SER A 360 5.89 -13.62 13.60
CA SER A 360 5.74 -14.59 12.49
C SER A 360 5.69 -16.05 12.99
N PHE A 361 5.38 -16.98 12.09
CA PHE A 361 5.51 -18.43 12.30
C PHE A 361 6.95 -18.88 12.67
N GLN A 362 7.95 -18.04 12.44
CA GLN A 362 9.36 -18.31 12.79
C GLN A 362 9.76 -17.78 14.18
N ASN A 363 8.85 -17.14 14.91
CA ASN A 363 9.18 -16.47 16.17
C ASN A 363 8.30 -16.90 17.35
N PRO A 364 8.82 -16.88 18.60
CA PRO A 364 8.08 -17.23 19.80
C PRO A 364 7.14 -16.10 20.24
N ARG A 365 6.19 -16.42 21.14
CA ARG A 365 5.08 -15.54 21.53
C ARG A 365 5.43 -14.11 21.92
N PHE A 366 6.58 -13.88 22.57
CA PHE A 366 6.95 -12.52 23.00
C PHE A 366 7.15 -11.56 21.82
N ALA A 367 7.46 -12.09 20.63
CA ALA A 367 7.63 -11.34 19.38
C ALA A 367 6.30 -11.07 18.66
N ALA A 368 5.25 -11.84 18.95
CA ALA A 368 3.92 -11.71 18.36
C ALA A 368 3.03 -10.67 19.05
N ARG A 369 3.55 -9.93 20.04
CA ARG A 369 2.79 -8.92 20.80
C ARG A 369 2.65 -7.60 20.04
N CYS A 370 1.50 -6.97 20.20
CA CYS A 370 1.14 -5.59 19.86
C CYS A 370 2.31 -4.58 19.91
N THR A 371 3.10 -4.57 20.97
CA THR A 371 4.09 -3.50 21.21
C THR A 371 5.46 -3.73 20.58
N VAL A 372 5.71 -4.86 19.91
CA VAL A 372 7.05 -5.23 19.41
C VAL A 372 7.44 -4.40 18.19
N ARG A 373 8.63 -3.77 18.26
CA ARG A 373 9.16 -2.88 17.21
C ARG A 373 10.41 -3.49 16.58
N ARG A 374 10.26 -4.41 15.63
CA ARG A 374 11.40 -5.04 14.93
C ARG A 374 12.00 -4.05 13.91
N ALA A 375 13.33 -3.95 13.90
CA ALA A 375 14.08 -2.94 13.15
C ALA A 375 14.70 -3.50 11.85
N THR A 376 14.00 -3.34 10.74
CA THR A 376 14.27 -4.07 9.49
C THR A 376 14.94 -3.16 8.43
N PRO A 377 16.03 -3.60 7.76
CA PRO A 377 16.51 -2.97 6.53
C PRO A 377 15.40 -2.94 5.46
N ARG A 378 15.30 -1.91 4.60
CA ARG A 378 14.21 -1.83 3.61
C ARG A 378 14.30 -2.92 2.53
N ASP A 379 15.52 -3.37 2.29
CA ASP A 379 16.02 -4.38 1.37
C ASP A 379 15.93 -5.82 1.93
N GLU A 380 15.42 -6.02 3.15
CA GLU A 380 15.32 -7.36 3.73
C GLU A 380 14.14 -8.15 3.13
N VAL A 381 14.44 -9.32 2.56
CA VAL A 381 13.48 -10.22 1.93
C VAL A 381 13.53 -11.57 2.64
N THR A 382 12.39 -12.08 3.15
CA THR A 382 12.31 -13.41 3.76
C THR A 382 10.96 -14.09 3.52
N ASN A 383 10.91 -15.42 3.70
CA ASN A 383 9.70 -16.23 3.68
C ASN A 383 8.77 -16.01 4.90
N ALA A 384 9.06 -15.02 5.75
CA ALA A 384 8.27 -14.63 6.92
C ALA A 384 8.12 -13.10 7.02
N MET A 385 8.29 -12.38 5.90
CA MET A 385 8.08 -10.95 5.76
C MET A 385 7.02 -10.71 4.68
N GLY A 386 5.92 -10.06 5.06
CA GLY A 386 4.83 -9.66 4.19
C GLY A 386 4.31 -8.28 4.59
N PHE A 387 3.07 -7.95 4.25
CA PHE A 387 2.44 -6.70 4.69
C PHE A 387 0.92 -6.76 4.66
N ARG A 388 0.32 -5.75 5.29
CA ARG A 388 -1.09 -5.41 5.24
C ARG A 388 -1.24 -3.98 4.74
N ILE A 389 -2.36 -3.70 4.10
CA ILE A 389 -2.69 -2.37 3.58
C ILE A 389 -3.62 -1.61 4.52
N ALA A 390 -3.51 -0.29 4.51
CA ALA A 390 -4.39 0.67 5.16
C ALA A 390 -4.72 1.79 4.18
N ALA A 391 -5.84 2.50 4.39
CA ALA A 391 -6.19 3.65 3.56
C ALA A 391 -6.75 4.80 4.40
N SER A 392 -6.50 6.02 3.95
CA SER A 392 -7.08 7.24 4.51
C SER A 392 -8.57 7.34 4.19
N THR A 393 -9.33 7.95 5.09
CA THR A 393 -10.76 8.19 4.89
C THR A 393 -11.05 9.31 3.89
N GLY A 394 -10.14 10.28 3.75
CA GLY A 394 -10.21 11.30 2.70
C GLY A 394 -9.86 10.72 1.32
N PRO A 395 -10.67 10.97 0.28
CA PRO A 395 -10.37 10.59 -1.10
C PRO A 395 -9.02 11.09 -1.58
N GLY A 396 -8.33 10.31 -2.41
CA GLY A 396 -7.06 10.67 -3.06
C GLY A 396 -5.86 10.90 -2.14
N MET A 397 -6.01 10.97 -0.81
CA MET A 397 -4.97 11.35 0.15
C MET A 397 -3.68 10.52 0.02
N ASP A 398 -3.81 9.19 -0.02
CA ASP A 398 -2.65 8.30 -0.08
C ASP A 398 -1.98 8.31 -1.46
N MET A 399 -2.78 8.40 -2.52
CA MET A 399 -2.29 8.60 -3.89
C MET A 399 -1.59 9.95 -4.06
N ALA A 400 -2.13 11.04 -3.52
CA ALA A 400 -1.52 12.37 -3.55
C ALA A 400 -0.16 12.38 -2.84
N ARG A 401 -0.06 11.72 -1.68
CA ARG A 401 1.21 11.51 -0.96
C ARG A 401 2.19 10.65 -1.75
N SER A 402 1.70 9.62 -2.44
CA SER A 402 2.50 8.71 -3.26
C SER A 402 3.05 9.42 -4.51
N LEU A 403 2.19 10.01 -5.34
CA LEU A 403 2.56 10.78 -6.53
C LEU A 403 3.45 11.96 -6.18
N PHE A 404 3.20 12.64 -5.05
CA PHE A 404 4.11 13.68 -4.58
C PHE A 404 5.50 13.09 -4.31
N ASN A 405 5.63 12.07 -3.46
CA ASN A 405 6.93 11.54 -3.08
C ASN A 405 7.68 10.74 -4.17
N SER A 406 7.00 10.29 -5.24
CA SER A 406 7.59 9.49 -6.32
C SER A 406 7.80 10.24 -7.63
N LYS A 407 6.85 11.10 -8.04
CA LYS A 407 6.89 11.82 -9.34
C LYS A 407 7.12 13.33 -9.15
N VAL A 408 6.24 14.01 -8.43
CA VAL A 408 6.19 15.48 -8.44
C VAL A 408 7.36 16.12 -7.67
N LYS A 409 7.69 15.60 -6.48
CA LYS A 409 8.75 16.13 -5.62
C LYS A 409 10.15 16.01 -6.21
N HIS A 410 10.34 15.01 -7.07
CA HIS A 410 11.60 14.62 -7.71
C HIS A 410 11.56 14.83 -9.23
N SER A 411 10.63 15.66 -9.73
CA SER A 411 10.62 16.14 -11.10
C SER A 411 11.67 17.23 -11.30
N ASP A 412 12.44 17.14 -12.37
CA ASP A 412 13.39 18.17 -12.81
C ASP A 412 12.69 19.46 -13.28
N PHE A 413 11.39 19.38 -13.61
CA PHE A 413 10.55 20.50 -14.05
C PHE A 413 9.72 21.12 -12.91
N ARG A 414 9.95 20.72 -11.66
CA ARG A 414 9.24 21.27 -10.51
C ARG A 414 9.66 22.73 -10.26
N PRO A 415 8.70 23.68 -10.19
CA PRO A 415 8.99 25.07 -9.85
C PRO A 415 9.77 25.24 -8.53
N GLU A 416 10.83 26.04 -8.54
CA GLU A 416 11.71 26.26 -7.39
C GLU A 416 11.03 27.01 -6.24
N GLY A 417 11.44 26.74 -5.00
CA GLY A 417 10.86 27.33 -3.77
C GLY A 417 9.44 26.85 -3.43
N VAL A 418 8.71 26.25 -4.38
CA VAL A 418 7.29 25.92 -4.27
C VAL A 418 7.03 24.74 -3.33
N THR A 419 6.22 24.97 -2.29
CA THR A 419 5.84 23.96 -1.28
C THR A 419 4.37 23.58 -1.41
N TYR A 420 4.11 22.31 -1.75
CA TYR A 420 2.76 21.77 -1.94
C TYR A 420 2.22 21.08 -0.68
N ALA A 421 0.90 20.99 -0.56
CA ALA A 421 0.22 20.34 0.56
C ALA A 421 -0.59 19.09 0.11
N PRO A 422 0.06 17.91 -0.08
CA PRO A 422 -0.65 16.67 -0.43
C PRO A 422 -1.66 16.22 0.64
N ASP A 423 -1.53 16.73 1.86
CA ASP A 423 -2.46 16.53 2.99
C ASP A 423 -3.71 17.44 2.92
N GLN A 424 -3.80 18.31 1.92
CA GLN A 424 -4.94 19.18 1.61
C GLN A 424 -5.50 18.91 0.20
N VAL A 425 -5.28 17.70 -0.34
CA VAL A 425 -5.77 17.32 -1.67
C VAL A 425 -7.29 17.43 -1.75
N ILE A 426 -7.78 17.94 -2.90
CA ILE A 426 -9.20 17.98 -3.24
C ILE A 426 -9.40 16.94 -4.34
N ALA A 427 -9.99 15.79 -4.01
CA ALA A 427 -9.97 14.62 -4.89
C ALA A 427 -11.35 13.95 -5.06
N LYS A 428 -11.49 13.23 -6.18
CA LYS A 428 -12.48 12.18 -6.38
C LYS A 428 -11.75 10.90 -6.71
N ASP A 429 -12.17 9.79 -6.13
CA ASP A 429 -11.60 8.47 -6.42
C ASP A 429 -12.65 7.34 -6.39
N ARG A 430 -12.25 6.17 -6.91
CA ARG A 430 -12.96 4.89 -6.79
C ARG A 430 -11.98 3.71 -6.92
N TRP A 431 -12.36 2.56 -6.36
CA TRP A 431 -11.74 1.27 -6.66
C TRP A 431 -12.58 0.48 -7.65
N ILE A 432 -11.90 -0.22 -8.56
CA ILE A 432 -12.45 -1.29 -9.39
C ILE A 432 -11.84 -2.59 -8.87
N ALA A 433 -12.69 -3.54 -8.46
CA ALA A 433 -12.20 -4.76 -7.82
C ALA A 433 -13.09 -5.97 -8.09
N GLU A 434 -12.45 -7.13 -8.22
CA GLU A 434 -13.10 -8.42 -8.29
C GLU A 434 -13.48 -8.90 -6.88
N THR A 435 -14.66 -9.49 -6.75
CA THR A 435 -15.23 -9.92 -5.46
C THR A 435 -15.18 -11.44 -5.31
N ASN A 436 -14.56 -11.91 -4.22
CA ASN A 436 -14.63 -13.28 -3.69
C ASN A 436 -14.48 -14.43 -4.70
N GLY A 437 -13.25 -14.94 -4.85
CA GLY A 437 -13.02 -16.32 -5.29
C GLY A 437 -13.54 -17.34 -4.26
N GLU A 438 -13.78 -18.57 -4.68
CA GLU A 438 -14.27 -19.65 -3.79
C GLU A 438 -13.28 -19.90 -2.63
N GLY A 439 -13.79 -19.89 -1.40
CA GLY A 439 -12.97 -20.04 -0.17
C GLY A 439 -12.35 -18.75 0.38
N SER A 440 -12.59 -17.59 -0.23
CA SER A 440 -12.12 -16.29 0.28
C SER A 440 -12.78 -15.89 1.62
N PRO A 441 -12.09 -15.10 2.48
CA PRO A 441 -12.69 -14.51 3.69
C PRO A 441 -13.83 -13.51 3.42
N ASP A 442 -14.65 -13.22 4.44
CA ASP A 442 -15.65 -12.15 4.37
C ASP A 442 -15.01 -10.77 4.10
N ASN A 443 -15.61 -10.02 3.17
CA ASN A 443 -15.11 -8.73 2.64
C ASN A 443 -13.76 -8.77 1.91
N TYR A 444 -13.23 -9.95 1.56
CA TYR A 444 -12.08 -10.07 0.66
C TYR A 444 -12.37 -9.42 -0.69
N GLY A 445 -11.31 -8.98 -1.37
CA GLY A 445 -11.43 -8.32 -2.65
C GLY A 445 -10.07 -8.15 -3.30
N ILE A 446 -10.03 -8.33 -4.61
CA ILE A 446 -8.83 -8.15 -5.42
C ILE A 446 -8.98 -6.78 -6.10
N ILE A 447 -8.24 -5.78 -5.63
CA ILE A 447 -8.13 -4.49 -6.33
C ILE A 447 -7.54 -4.80 -7.70
N GLY A 448 -8.29 -4.49 -8.76
CA GLY A 448 -7.84 -4.60 -10.16
C GLY A 448 -7.43 -3.25 -10.72
N ASP A 449 -8.09 -2.16 -10.27
CA ASP A 449 -7.64 -0.80 -10.52
C ASP A 449 -8.08 0.19 -9.43
N TYR A 450 -7.40 1.34 -9.35
CA TYR A 450 -7.79 2.50 -8.57
C TYR A 450 -7.71 3.77 -9.41
N GLN A 451 -8.82 4.50 -9.50
CA GLN A 451 -8.99 5.64 -10.39
C GLN A 451 -9.19 6.93 -9.61
N TYR A 452 -8.65 8.04 -10.13
CA TYR A 452 -8.64 9.32 -9.45
C TYR A 452 -8.65 10.52 -10.40
N VAL A 453 -9.26 11.60 -9.92
CA VAL A 453 -9.08 12.99 -10.35
C VAL A 453 -8.76 13.78 -9.09
N LEU A 454 -7.52 14.23 -8.93
CA LEU A 454 -7.07 14.89 -7.70
C LEU A 454 -6.28 16.17 -7.98
N PHE A 455 -6.56 17.21 -7.21
CA PHE A 455 -5.80 18.45 -7.22
C PHE A 455 -5.13 18.67 -5.86
N VAL A 456 -3.81 18.81 -5.86
CA VAL A 456 -3.01 19.11 -4.68
C VAL A 456 -2.66 20.61 -4.68
N PRO A 457 -3.13 21.39 -3.71
CA PRO A 457 -2.86 22.82 -3.66
C PRO A 457 -1.41 23.12 -3.26
N LEU A 458 -0.96 24.33 -3.59
CA LEU A 458 0.12 24.99 -2.87
C LEU A 458 -0.20 25.09 -1.38
N ALA A 459 0.80 24.95 -0.51
CA ALA A 459 0.61 25.05 0.94
C ALA A 459 0.25 26.49 1.39
N GLU A 460 0.98 27.49 0.89
CA GLU A 460 0.73 28.92 1.16
C GLU A 460 1.19 29.80 -0.01
N LEU A 461 0.34 30.73 -0.45
CA LEU A 461 0.69 31.83 -1.37
C LEU A 461 1.39 32.97 -0.64
N GLU A 462 2.24 33.71 -1.36
CA GLU A 462 2.96 34.87 -0.82
C GLU A 462 2.08 36.12 -0.82
N GLU A 463 1.25 36.27 -1.86
CA GLU A 463 0.43 37.43 -2.13
C GLU A 463 -0.83 37.46 -1.25
N THR A 464 -1.38 38.66 -1.03
CA THR A 464 -2.62 38.84 -0.26
C THR A 464 -3.64 39.75 -0.95
N GLN A 465 -3.35 40.19 -2.17
CA GLN A 465 -4.11 41.17 -2.92
C GLN A 465 -4.13 40.81 -4.40
N ASP A 466 -5.31 40.86 -5.01
CA ASP A 466 -5.54 40.51 -6.42
C ASP A 466 -4.71 41.39 -7.38
N ALA A 467 -4.60 42.69 -7.08
CA ALA A 467 -3.84 43.64 -7.89
C ALA A 467 -2.32 43.43 -7.88
N SER A 468 -1.72 42.90 -6.80
CA SER A 468 -0.30 42.52 -6.83
C SER A 468 -0.14 41.19 -7.55
N PHE A 469 -0.89 40.16 -7.14
CA PHE A 469 -0.88 38.83 -7.74
C PHE A 469 -1.01 38.85 -9.27
N ARG A 470 -1.96 39.63 -9.81
CA ARG A 470 -2.12 39.79 -11.27
C ARG A 470 -1.00 40.57 -11.96
N ARG A 471 -0.45 41.61 -11.32
CA ARG A 471 0.66 42.39 -11.89
C ARG A 471 1.92 41.53 -11.93
N ASP A 472 2.19 40.84 -10.84
CA ASP A 472 3.40 40.06 -10.62
C ASP A 472 3.36 38.75 -11.46
N SER A 473 2.15 38.22 -11.72
CA SER A 473 1.95 37.07 -12.62
C SER A 473 1.90 37.37 -14.12
N LEU A 474 2.20 38.61 -14.56
CA LEU A 474 2.39 38.90 -15.99
C LEU A 474 3.77 38.44 -16.49
N SER A 475 4.79 38.58 -15.64
CA SER A 475 6.20 38.29 -15.94
C SER A 475 6.69 36.95 -15.40
N LEU A 476 5.95 36.29 -14.50
CA LEU A 476 6.26 34.97 -13.95
C LEU A 476 4.98 34.15 -13.76
N LEU A 477 5.04 32.84 -13.97
CA LEU A 477 3.90 31.95 -13.74
C LEU A 477 3.67 31.75 -12.23
N ALA A 478 2.51 32.15 -11.72
CA ALA A 478 2.17 32.03 -10.30
C ALA A 478 1.64 30.60 -9.98
N PRO A 479 2.37 29.78 -9.20
CA PRO A 479 2.01 28.39 -8.97
C PRO A 479 0.77 28.25 -8.07
N LEU A 480 -0.22 27.45 -8.51
CA LEU A 480 -1.45 27.16 -7.77
C LEU A 480 -1.44 25.78 -7.10
N GLY A 481 -0.81 24.80 -7.74
CA GLY A 481 -0.83 23.40 -7.28
C GLY A 481 -0.38 22.43 -8.36
N PHE A 482 -0.83 21.18 -8.25
CA PHE A 482 -0.74 20.21 -9.33
C PHE A 482 -2.00 19.36 -9.45
N LEU A 483 -2.35 18.98 -10.68
CA LEU A 483 -3.51 18.18 -11.07
C LEU A 483 -3.02 16.81 -11.53
N CYS A 484 -3.49 15.73 -10.91
CA CYS A 484 -3.23 14.37 -11.35
C CYS A 484 -4.54 13.71 -11.77
N ILE A 485 -4.57 13.16 -12.97
CA ILE A 485 -5.73 12.49 -13.56
C ILE A 485 -5.32 11.14 -14.14
N LYS A 486 -6.14 10.12 -13.90
CA LYS A 486 -5.95 8.79 -14.47
C LYS A 486 -6.88 8.47 -15.65
N GLU A 487 -8.02 9.16 -15.71
CA GLU A 487 -8.92 9.16 -16.86
C GLU A 487 -8.70 10.43 -17.71
N PRO A 488 -8.92 10.38 -19.03
CA PRO A 488 -8.81 11.55 -19.89
C PRO A 488 -9.91 12.59 -19.60
N MET A 489 -9.60 13.85 -19.93
CA MET A 489 -10.53 14.97 -19.88
C MET A 489 -10.80 15.48 -21.30
N LEU A 490 -12.06 15.81 -21.58
CA LEU A 490 -12.51 16.34 -22.88
C LEU A 490 -12.28 17.85 -22.98
N GLN A 491 -12.51 18.59 -21.88
CA GLN A 491 -12.24 20.03 -21.78
C GLN A 491 -11.72 20.39 -20.38
N PRO A 492 -10.53 21.01 -20.24
CA PRO A 492 -9.45 21.03 -21.24
C PRO A 492 -9.14 19.62 -21.74
N ALA A 493 -8.71 19.50 -23.00
CA ALA A 493 -8.30 18.21 -23.55
C ALA A 493 -7.00 17.75 -22.87
N LEU A 494 -7.06 16.72 -22.03
CA LEU A 494 -5.91 16.21 -21.28
C LEU A 494 -5.88 14.68 -21.32
N ALA A 495 -4.67 14.14 -21.51
CA ALA A 495 -4.40 12.73 -21.31
C ALA A 495 -4.29 12.38 -19.80
N PRO A 496 -4.34 11.09 -19.43
CA PRO A 496 -3.90 10.64 -18.11
C PRO A 496 -2.47 11.12 -17.82
N GLY A 497 -2.24 11.81 -16.70
CA GLY A 497 -1.01 12.55 -16.47
C GLY A 497 -0.93 13.25 -15.11
N ASN A 498 0.18 13.96 -14.91
CA ASN A 498 0.46 14.74 -13.70
C ASN A 498 0.91 16.12 -14.17
N TYR A 499 0.19 17.17 -13.80
CA TYR A 499 0.36 18.50 -14.40
C TYR A 499 0.55 19.57 -13.32
N PHE A 500 1.57 20.40 -13.46
CA PHE A 500 1.69 21.63 -12.67
C PHE A 500 0.62 22.62 -13.12
N LEU A 501 -0.07 23.22 -12.14
CA LEU A 501 -1.14 24.20 -12.36
C LEU A 501 -0.62 25.59 -11.98
N SER A 502 -0.58 26.52 -12.93
CA SER A 502 -0.11 27.89 -12.71
C SER A 502 -1.06 28.93 -13.29
N PHE A 503 -1.06 30.13 -12.71
CA PHE A 503 -1.82 31.29 -13.16
C PHE A 503 -0.92 32.32 -13.87
N ARG A 504 -1.44 32.94 -14.91
CA ARG A 504 -0.91 34.15 -15.56
C ARG A 504 -2.05 35.17 -15.65
N ALA A 505 -1.77 36.46 -15.51
CA ALA A 505 -2.79 37.47 -15.80
C ALA A 505 -2.93 37.75 -17.30
N ALA A 506 -4.13 38.11 -17.73
CA ALA A 506 -4.37 38.56 -19.09
C ALA A 506 -3.59 39.83 -19.47
N GLY A 507 -3.11 39.89 -20.71
CA GLY A 507 -2.33 40.99 -21.29
C GLY A 507 -0.92 40.59 -21.73
N GLU A 508 -0.24 41.49 -22.43
CA GLU A 508 1.15 41.32 -22.87
C GLU A 508 2.12 41.29 -21.68
N THR A 509 3.23 40.54 -21.81
CA THR A 509 4.31 40.56 -20.82
C THR A 509 5.02 41.92 -20.89
N PRO A 510 5.19 42.66 -19.78
CA PRO A 510 5.87 43.95 -19.80
C PRO A 510 7.31 43.83 -20.30
N GLU A 511 7.74 44.75 -21.17
CA GLU A 511 9.16 44.86 -21.52
C GLU A 511 10.00 45.08 -20.25
N PRO A 512 11.17 44.41 -20.11
CA PRO A 512 12.04 44.60 -18.97
C PRO A 512 12.50 46.04 -18.90
N LYS A 513 12.32 46.69 -17.76
CA LYS A 513 12.80 48.05 -17.54
C LYS A 513 14.33 48.04 -17.48
N VAL A 514 14.95 48.51 -18.56
CA VAL A 514 16.35 48.93 -18.52
C VAL A 514 16.44 50.12 -17.56
N GLU A 515 17.00 49.90 -16.37
CA GLU A 515 17.37 51.00 -15.49
C GLU A 515 18.65 51.64 -16.04
N GLU A 516 18.53 52.85 -16.60
CA GLU A 516 19.66 53.68 -17.02
C GLU A 516 20.40 54.23 -15.78
N GLY A 517 21.10 53.34 -15.07
CA GLY A 517 22.05 53.66 -14.00
C GLY A 517 23.47 53.84 -14.55
N GLU A 518 24.19 54.83 -14.04
CA GLU A 518 25.60 55.07 -14.39
C GLU A 518 26.52 54.02 -13.72
N ASP A 519 27.39 53.39 -14.52
CA ASP A 519 28.57 52.61 -14.13
C ASP A 519 28.44 51.60 -12.96
N ASP A 520 27.71 50.49 -13.17
CA ASP A 520 27.94 49.23 -12.45
C ASP A 520 27.78 48.01 -13.39
N GLU A 521 28.44 46.88 -13.07
CA GLU A 521 28.47 45.71 -13.96
C GLU A 521 27.10 45.04 -14.10
N VAL A 522 26.49 45.13 -15.29
CA VAL A 522 25.24 44.44 -15.63
C VAL A 522 25.46 42.92 -15.59
N GLN A 523 25.13 42.30 -14.45
CA GLN A 523 24.80 40.89 -14.43
C GLN A 523 23.54 40.71 -15.25
N ALA A 524 23.67 40.10 -16.43
CA ALA A 524 22.53 39.68 -17.21
C ALA A 524 21.69 38.71 -16.36
N GLU A 525 20.48 39.11 -15.99
CA GLU A 525 19.49 38.17 -15.47
C GLU A 525 19.32 37.04 -16.52
N PRO A 526 19.14 35.79 -16.07
CA PRO A 526 19.04 34.67 -17.00
C PRO A 526 17.89 34.90 -17.98
N GLU A 527 18.18 34.79 -19.27
CA GLU A 527 17.17 34.83 -20.33
C GLU A 527 16.01 33.88 -19.97
N THR A 528 14.78 34.26 -20.33
CA THR A 528 13.56 33.52 -19.94
C THR A 528 12.93 32.67 -21.06
N PRO A 529 13.68 32.00 -21.97
CA PRO A 529 13.08 31.34 -23.14
C PRO A 529 12.17 30.16 -22.76
N VAL A 530 12.29 29.65 -21.52
CA VAL A 530 11.36 28.67 -20.93
C VAL A 530 9.97 29.28 -20.76
N LEU A 531 9.86 30.53 -20.31
CA LEU A 531 8.56 31.19 -20.17
C LEU A 531 7.94 31.48 -21.55
N ASP A 532 8.72 32.04 -22.47
CA ASP A 532 8.21 32.38 -23.81
C ASP A 532 7.75 31.12 -24.57
N SER A 533 8.49 30.02 -24.46
CA SER A 533 8.10 28.70 -24.98
C SER A 533 6.80 28.17 -24.36
N LEU A 534 6.62 28.31 -23.04
CA LEU A 534 5.38 27.90 -22.35
C LEU A 534 4.16 28.75 -22.76
N LEU A 535 4.37 29.99 -23.19
CA LEU A 535 3.33 30.90 -23.65
C LEU A 535 3.05 30.82 -25.16
N GLU A 536 3.89 30.16 -25.97
CA GLU A 536 3.81 30.18 -27.44
C GLU A 536 2.47 29.66 -27.97
N GLY A 537 1.64 30.55 -28.53
CA GLY A 537 0.33 30.20 -29.08
C GLY A 537 -0.82 30.11 -28.06
N LEU A 538 -0.63 30.59 -26.83
CA LEU A 538 -1.75 30.94 -25.95
C LEU A 538 -2.45 32.22 -26.44
N ASN A 539 -3.74 32.35 -26.15
CA ASN A 539 -4.44 33.62 -26.23
C ASN A 539 -4.19 34.41 -24.94
N LEU A 540 -3.17 35.28 -24.94
CA LEU A 540 -2.74 36.03 -23.75
C LEU A 540 -3.80 36.97 -23.17
N ASP A 541 -4.91 37.26 -23.85
CA ASP A 541 -6.04 38.02 -23.30
C ASP A 541 -7.04 37.16 -22.49
N VAL A 542 -7.00 35.83 -22.62
CA VAL A 542 -8.04 34.89 -22.13
C VAL A 542 -7.45 33.73 -21.33
N ASP A 543 -6.32 33.18 -21.76
CA ASP A 543 -5.68 32.01 -21.14
C ASP A 543 -4.93 32.42 -19.86
N ASN A 544 -5.70 32.51 -18.77
CA ASN A 544 -5.21 32.92 -17.45
C ASN A 544 -4.68 31.74 -16.62
N LEU A 545 -4.80 30.50 -17.09
CA LEU A 545 -4.28 29.29 -16.44
C LEU A 545 -3.49 28.43 -17.42
N LEU A 546 -2.40 27.87 -16.93
CA LEU A 546 -1.51 26.97 -17.67
C LEU A 546 -1.41 25.61 -16.95
N LEU A 547 -1.45 24.54 -17.75
CA LEU A 547 -1.09 23.18 -17.37
C LEU A 547 0.22 22.79 -18.07
N VAL A 548 1.22 22.39 -17.29
CA VAL A 548 2.53 21.90 -17.76
C VAL A 548 2.71 20.48 -17.27
N ASP A 549 3.10 19.54 -18.14
CA ASP A 549 3.35 18.15 -17.72
C ASP A 549 4.53 18.08 -16.75
N ALA A 550 4.30 17.45 -15.60
CA ALA A 550 5.26 17.38 -14.50
C ALA A 550 6.38 16.36 -14.73
N GLN A 551 6.41 15.65 -15.87
CA GLN A 551 7.45 14.71 -16.27
C GLN A 551 8.20 15.14 -17.54
N THR A 552 7.56 15.82 -18.50
CA THR A 552 8.23 16.33 -19.72
C THR A 552 8.54 17.83 -19.71
N GLY A 553 7.88 18.62 -18.86
CA GLY A 553 7.99 20.08 -18.87
C GLY A 553 7.25 20.76 -20.02
N GLU A 554 6.56 20.01 -20.88
CA GLU A 554 5.83 20.54 -22.03
C GLU A 554 4.47 21.10 -21.60
N ARG A 555 3.97 22.12 -22.31
CA ARG A 555 2.61 22.63 -22.10
C ARG A 555 1.57 21.60 -22.54
N ALA A 556 0.69 21.21 -21.62
CA ALA A 556 -0.46 20.36 -21.91
C ALA A 556 -1.68 21.17 -22.39
N ALA A 557 -2.03 22.26 -21.71
CA ALA A 557 -3.17 23.12 -22.08
C ALA A 557 -3.08 24.53 -21.46
N GLY A 558 -3.80 25.49 -22.04
CA GLY A 558 -4.13 26.78 -21.43
C GLY A 558 -5.63 27.09 -21.58
N PHE A 559 -6.22 27.81 -20.63
CA PHE A 559 -7.64 28.21 -20.64
C PHE A 559 -7.99 29.31 -19.61
N GLU A 560 -9.20 29.87 -19.71
CA GLU A 560 -9.76 30.84 -18.75
C GLU A 560 -10.20 30.17 -17.42
N ILE A 561 -9.96 30.83 -16.28
CA ILE A 561 -10.60 30.48 -15.00
C ILE A 561 -11.83 31.39 -14.77
N PRO A 562 -13.06 30.86 -14.60
CA PRO A 562 -14.26 31.65 -14.28
C PRO A 562 -14.23 32.34 -12.90
N GLY A 563 -13.49 33.44 -12.81
CA GLY A 563 -13.35 34.29 -11.63
C GLY A 563 -12.31 33.81 -10.62
N MET A 564 -11.46 34.73 -10.18
CA MET A 564 -10.43 34.51 -9.16
C MET A 564 -10.25 35.77 -8.32
N ALA A 565 -10.25 35.64 -6.99
CA ALA A 565 -10.12 36.77 -6.06
C ALA A 565 -9.61 36.36 -4.67
N PHE A 566 -9.05 37.32 -3.92
CA PHE A 566 -8.62 37.12 -2.52
C PHE A 566 -9.74 37.40 -1.51
N GLY A 567 -10.25 36.34 -0.88
CA GLY A 567 -11.30 36.39 0.15
C GLY A 567 -10.79 36.24 1.58
N LYS A 568 -11.71 36.29 2.55
CA LYS A 568 -11.49 35.71 3.89
C LYS A 568 -11.85 34.22 3.81
N GLY A 569 -10.99 33.36 4.32
CA GLY A 569 -11.21 31.91 4.34
C GLY A 569 -10.06 31.20 5.04
N GLU A 570 -10.20 29.89 5.14
CA GLU A 570 -9.12 28.95 5.46
C GLU A 570 -8.84 28.09 4.20
N PRO A 571 -7.65 27.46 4.09
CA PRO A 571 -7.31 26.58 2.97
C PRO A 571 -8.28 25.41 2.79
N GLY A 572 -8.30 24.84 1.59
CA GLY A 572 -9.05 23.62 1.25
C GLY A 572 -10.02 23.83 0.09
N GLY A 573 -10.95 22.90 -0.14
CA GLY A 573 -11.89 23.00 -1.25
C GLY A 573 -12.90 21.87 -1.30
N SER A 574 -13.62 21.76 -2.42
CA SER A 574 -14.70 20.78 -2.60
C SER A 574 -15.05 20.51 -4.06
N TRP A 575 -15.44 19.27 -4.38
CA TRP A 575 -15.94 18.88 -5.69
C TRP A 575 -17.47 18.99 -5.81
N SER A 576 -17.95 19.84 -6.73
CA SER A 576 -19.33 19.84 -7.20
C SER A 576 -19.46 19.17 -8.58
N LYS A 577 -20.68 18.71 -8.90
CA LYS A 577 -21.06 18.34 -10.27
C LYS A 577 -21.95 19.47 -10.78
N ILE A 578 -21.61 20.04 -11.92
CA ILE A 578 -22.42 21.06 -12.60
C ILE A 578 -22.95 20.45 -13.89
N VAL A 579 -24.26 20.57 -14.11
CA VAL A 579 -24.84 20.34 -15.43
C VAL A 579 -24.97 21.70 -16.09
N LYS A 580 -24.09 22.00 -17.04
CA LYS A 580 -24.25 23.17 -17.90
C LYS A 580 -25.05 22.76 -19.13
N THR A 581 -26.11 23.49 -19.42
CA THR A 581 -26.82 23.37 -20.69
C THR A 581 -26.09 24.21 -21.73
N HIS A 582 -25.10 23.62 -22.40
CA HIS A 582 -24.44 24.26 -23.54
C HIS A 582 -25.34 24.17 -24.77
N LYS A 583 -25.40 25.26 -25.53
CA LYS A 583 -26.24 25.36 -26.73
C LYS A 583 -25.41 25.16 -27.98
N GLU A 584 -25.20 23.90 -28.34
CA GLU A 584 -24.64 23.56 -29.63
C GLU A 584 -25.57 24.00 -30.76
N VAL A 585 -24.99 24.25 -31.92
CA VAL A 585 -25.73 24.49 -33.16
C VAL A 585 -26.00 23.15 -33.81
N ASP A 586 -27.26 22.84 -34.12
CA ASP A 586 -27.63 21.60 -34.80
C ASP A 586 -26.85 21.49 -36.12
N PRO A 587 -26.00 20.47 -36.32
CA PRO A 587 -25.13 20.37 -37.49
C PRO A 587 -25.92 20.21 -38.81
N ASN A 588 -27.21 19.87 -38.73
CA ASN A 588 -28.12 19.78 -39.88
C ASN A 588 -28.98 21.06 -40.04
N ASN A 589 -28.97 21.98 -39.07
CA ASN A 589 -29.73 23.22 -39.11
C ASN A 589 -29.00 24.35 -38.34
N PRO A 590 -28.14 25.14 -39.00
CA PRO A 590 -27.38 26.24 -38.38
C PRO A 590 -28.18 27.36 -37.70
N LYS A 591 -29.52 27.33 -37.73
CA LYS A 591 -30.41 28.27 -37.04
C LYS A 591 -31.11 27.69 -35.81
N LYS A 592 -30.90 26.40 -35.52
CA LYS A 592 -31.47 25.70 -34.37
C LYS A 592 -30.36 25.42 -33.36
N GLN A 593 -30.47 26.01 -32.18
CA GLN A 593 -29.70 25.58 -31.03
C GLN A 593 -30.33 24.33 -30.42
N ILE A 594 -29.50 23.38 -30.00
CA ILE A 594 -29.88 22.20 -29.22
C ILE A 594 -29.28 22.30 -27.83
N ASP A 595 -30.09 22.04 -26.82
CA ASP A 595 -29.67 22.03 -25.41
C ASP A 595 -28.91 20.74 -25.12
N VAL A 596 -27.57 20.80 -25.12
CA VAL A 596 -26.70 19.69 -24.75
C VAL A 596 -26.42 19.77 -23.25
N SER A 597 -26.78 18.69 -22.54
CA SER A 597 -26.64 18.57 -21.10
C SER A 597 -25.29 17.93 -20.77
N GLU A 598 -24.24 18.76 -20.67
CA GLU A 598 -22.89 18.29 -20.36
C GLU A 598 -22.66 18.13 -18.85
N ASP A 599 -21.99 17.04 -18.48
CA ASP A 599 -21.67 16.68 -17.10
C ASP A 599 -20.28 17.20 -16.70
N TRP A 600 -20.22 18.43 -16.20
CA TRP A 600 -18.98 19.08 -15.75
C TRP A 600 -18.65 18.77 -14.29
N LEU A 601 -17.36 18.59 -14.01
CA LEU A 601 -16.80 18.59 -12.66
C LEU A 601 -16.26 19.98 -12.33
N ARG A 602 -16.51 20.46 -11.12
CA ARG A 602 -15.93 21.71 -10.61
C ARG A 602 -15.24 21.48 -9.28
N CYS A 603 -13.97 21.85 -9.23
CA CYS A 603 -13.18 21.93 -8.01
C CYS A 603 -13.18 23.39 -7.53
N ASP A 604 -13.92 23.69 -6.46
CA ASP A 604 -13.84 24.99 -5.80
C ASP A 604 -12.65 25.00 -4.84
N ILE A 605 -11.63 25.80 -5.13
CA ILE A 605 -10.31 25.78 -4.50
C ILE A 605 -10.08 27.03 -3.66
N ARG A 606 -9.50 26.87 -2.47
CA ARG A 606 -9.01 27.95 -1.60
C ARG A 606 -7.57 27.68 -1.16
N ILE A 607 -6.65 28.54 -1.58
CA ILE A 607 -5.24 28.47 -1.18
C ILE A 607 -4.98 29.56 -0.15
N GLY A 608 -4.46 29.19 1.04
CA GLY A 608 -4.15 30.15 2.10
C GLY A 608 -2.99 31.08 1.75
N THR A 609 -2.96 32.26 2.36
CA THR A 609 -1.88 33.24 2.16
C THR A 609 -1.04 33.39 3.43
N LYS A 610 0.29 33.43 3.29
CA LYS A 610 1.27 33.59 4.40
C LYS A 610 0.94 34.74 5.36
N ILE A 611 0.30 35.79 4.83
CA ILE A 611 0.05 37.06 5.51
C ILE A 611 -1.47 37.32 5.62
N ARG A 612 -1.92 38.03 6.67
CA ARG A 612 -3.28 38.62 6.83
C ARG A 612 -4.50 37.68 6.85
N ARG A 613 -4.35 36.34 6.91
CA ARG A 613 -5.47 35.36 6.93
C ARG A 613 -6.46 35.56 5.77
N ARG A 614 -5.94 35.58 4.55
CA ARG A 614 -6.73 35.54 3.32
C ARG A 614 -6.57 34.16 2.64
N SER A 615 -7.40 33.94 1.64
CA SER A 615 -7.21 32.86 0.69
C SER A 615 -7.44 33.39 -0.72
N LEU A 616 -6.65 32.92 -1.69
CA LEU A 616 -7.03 32.98 -3.09
C LEU A 616 -8.18 31.99 -3.31
N ILE A 617 -9.25 32.41 -3.97
CA ILE A 617 -10.44 31.60 -4.22
C ILE A 617 -10.72 31.60 -5.72
N PHE A 618 -10.87 30.41 -6.29
CA PHE A 618 -11.22 30.20 -7.71
C PHE A 618 -11.91 28.84 -7.91
N GLY A 619 -12.55 28.65 -9.07
CA GLY A 619 -13.14 27.37 -9.47
C GLY A 619 -12.47 26.80 -10.72
N LEU A 620 -11.90 25.61 -10.62
CA LEU A 620 -11.39 24.85 -11.76
C LEU A 620 -12.53 23.96 -12.30
N GLU A 621 -12.94 24.19 -13.54
CA GLU A 621 -14.01 23.44 -14.21
C GLU A 621 -13.42 22.53 -15.30
N MET A 622 -13.82 21.26 -15.31
CA MET A 622 -13.28 20.21 -16.18
C MET A 622 -14.41 19.27 -16.63
N MET A 623 -14.49 18.95 -17.92
CA MET A 623 -15.39 17.93 -18.45
C MET A 623 -14.64 16.59 -18.60
N PRO A 624 -14.92 15.58 -17.76
CA PRO A 624 -14.39 14.24 -17.94
C PRO A 624 -15.11 13.52 -19.09
N ASP A 625 -14.54 12.44 -19.60
CA ASP A 625 -15.25 11.56 -20.52
C ASP A 625 -16.40 10.79 -19.80
N PRO A 626 -17.67 10.91 -20.23
CA PRO A 626 -18.79 10.21 -19.61
C PRO A 626 -18.73 8.66 -19.67
N ALA A 627 -17.99 8.07 -20.62
CA ALA A 627 -17.77 6.63 -20.67
C ALA A 627 -16.89 6.14 -19.50
N HIS A 628 -16.00 7.00 -19.02
CA HIS A 628 -15.11 6.73 -17.89
C HIS A 628 -15.75 7.17 -16.56
N PHE A 629 -16.46 8.30 -16.55
CA PHE A 629 -16.90 8.97 -15.33
C PHE A 629 -18.32 8.58 -14.84
N THR A 630 -18.44 7.41 -14.23
CA THR A 630 -19.71 6.89 -13.67
C THR A 630 -20.20 7.64 -12.40
N SER A 631 -21.32 7.18 -11.83
CA SER A 631 -21.92 7.77 -10.63
C SER A 631 -21.25 7.41 -9.30
N LYS A 632 -20.45 6.32 -9.21
CA LYS A 632 -19.87 5.83 -7.94
C LYS A 632 -18.43 6.30 -7.71
N TRP A 633 -18.27 7.59 -7.42
CA TRP A 633 -17.00 8.19 -7.01
C TRP A 633 -17.14 8.85 -5.63
N ARG A 634 -16.13 8.73 -4.78
CA ARG A 634 -16.02 9.53 -3.54
C ARG A 634 -15.70 11.00 -3.88
N LYS A 635 -15.82 11.88 -2.90
CA LYS A 635 -15.63 13.34 -2.97
C LYS A 635 -15.20 13.90 -1.63
#